data_AF-A0A0G3WM72-F1
#
_entry.id   AF-A0A0G3WM72-F1
#
_cell.length_a   1.000
_cell.length_b   1.000
_cell.length_c   1.000
_cell.angle_alpha   90.00
_cell.angle_beta   90.00
_cell.angle_gamma   90.00
#
_symmetry.space_group_name_H-M   'P 1'
#
loop_
_entity.id
_entity.type
_entity.pdbx_description
1 polymer ?
#
loop_
_entity_poly.entity_id
_entity_poly.type
_entity_poly.pdbx_seq_one_letter_code
_entity_poly.pdbx_strand_id
1 'polypeptide(L)'
;MKRSLNLFVVFLFTFLIFSAKDLQAFSRPTINGAGVLETFDALLLPARLADTFTLTSKPYPTNKWYTSLFVNIAGKTSDATILNAFYGNKISPTPMLVVYDTVFPYTNVAWGNGWGYSLGGHNVGYGTFGPPSGGVGVKAADILPIAVQAAWGSGVDDVIKANSTELKDYGDWSFTAVLTDNVNSTRKMTSTFGKGFLFTYNYFTNNVNPRFRMKTYESGTAYTYYYNNGGVMTQIAPGNQVTTDSIMIKIYTVATTLGASAYQYFAVYAPAGTVFRVETAPSPGEIVNITLSGATESDRYLAIGLLKSPAPAASDVAAFDIFKDYYKYAYNFITDTQVSWAYNSDASITTTYNFTVTPKRTDHAGYVAGQTVYGLYPHHYRNITTGVNTAYTYNTIRGELRVNTGASFQTKVNFQGMLPYFPYEVPDGARKTQLQAYINNDKNFNPSNPRGQNTYYYGKALARAANLIPIFNQTNNAAARNTMITRLKNELIAWYSGAGATDNKFFGYDSLYGGIIGRGPSGYNAIDFIGEEIDFGATKYNDHHFHYGYYIYASALLAMFDPDFASNLQYKEIVDALVKEIANPDRNSTHFPFLRYFDVYEGHSYANGKGGGIRDYGNDEESSSEAMNAWAGIYLWGVATNNEEYKKLGLYLYTTHYEAIRKYYFDIDLDIYRTKYPSYAHSTIGMLFDSMFTWDLWWSPKINKTIMGIQILPVNPTSLYLAYDTTHAQQYYTEMNGETGYDNFWKDVWLKFKSFFDPAGALTDWASAGLPLGFPDTWASNGGGDDGTTLTHSYQFINFFDSVGTLNTGYYATDSSGNSVPFAVTKKGSDYTFVAYNGAASAKIITFYPRGGSPAVPGSGIMNVPARSIMTTKDFASFKTDGSLVFNYNYASPNGWGVSITGMSPALNFDIQAAFSEAPNPASTNTQYEYLGNSYFTVTKTTVSINGTIPMTYDYSSAVIPAGVNEDDLRLAVYDSALQTVTPINIAPNTISHTITVQVGNADFNKSYMLVRVINIDKSVYAYPNPYNHLRHRSAGIHFANLQAGAQISIYNISGEKVFETTTASSGECVWNVRNNSGRTIASGVYIYHIKTGGKTVKGKIAIER
;
A
#
# COMPACT_ATOMS: atom_id res chain seq x y z
N MET A 1 -34.83 72.09 26.67
CA MET A 1 -33.55 71.68 27.30
C MET A 1 -32.73 71.01 26.18
N LYS A 2 -31.45 71.33 25.91
CA LYS A 2 -30.24 71.13 26.75
C LYS A 2 -30.20 69.70 27.28
N ARG A 3 -29.18 68.85 27.11
CA ARG A 3 -27.82 68.83 26.51
C ARG A 3 -27.50 67.31 26.35
N SER A 4 -26.58 66.77 25.55
CA SER A 4 -25.54 67.26 24.62
C SER A 4 -25.12 66.04 23.78
N LEU A 5 -25.09 66.12 22.43
CA LEU A 5 -23.89 66.30 21.59
C LEU A 5 -22.85 65.15 21.74
N ASN A 6 -22.65 64.33 20.70
CA ASN A 6 -21.67 64.50 19.59
C ASN A 6 -20.21 64.32 20.10
N LEU A 7 -19.27 63.61 19.47
CA LEU A 7 -18.77 63.55 18.08
C LEU A 7 -17.88 62.25 18.00
N PHE A 8 -17.49 61.59 16.90
CA PHE A 8 -17.63 61.78 15.44
C PHE A 8 -17.43 60.44 14.70
N VAL A 9 -17.38 60.46 13.35
CA VAL A 9 -16.73 59.46 12.48
C VAL A 9 -15.58 60.17 11.75
N VAL A 10 -14.38 59.58 11.68
CA VAL A 10 -13.29 59.79 10.68
C VAL A 10 -12.08 58.95 11.14
N PHE A 11 -11.68 57.87 10.46
CA PHE A 11 -10.88 57.74 9.23
C PHE A 11 -9.34 57.73 9.41
N LEU A 12 -8.75 56.54 9.15
CA LEU A 12 -7.48 56.26 8.46
C LEU A 12 -6.07 56.44 9.10
N PHE A 13 -5.25 55.38 8.91
CA PHE A 13 -3.77 55.26 8.94
C PHE A 13 -3.03 55.57 10.29
N THR A 14 -1.98 54.84 10.72
CA THR A 14 -0.91 54.18 9.95
C THR A 14 -0.28 52.96 10.68
N PHE A 15 -0.02 51.88 9.92
CA PHE A 15 0.95 50.75 10.03
C PHE A 15 1.82 50.44 11.28
N LEU A 16 2.20 49.14 11.33
CA LEU A 16 3.44 48.54 11.86
C LEU A 16 3.62 48.36 13.38
N ILE A 17 3.32 47.16 13.89
CA ILE A 17 4.30 46.07 14.18
C ILE A 17 3.53 44.86 14.76
N PHE A 18 3.58 43.70 14.09
CA PHE A 18 3.15 42.44 14.68
C PHE A 18 4.27 41.91 15.59
N SER A 19 3.96 41.71 16.88
CA SER A 19 4.82 40.98 17.82
C SER A 19 4.17 39.64 18.13
N ALA A 20 4.81 38.55 17.72
CA ALA A 20 4.35 37.20 18.00
C ALA A 20 4.45 36.91 19.50
N LYS A 21 3.31 36.87 20.20
CA LYS A 21 3.19 36.35 21.58
C LYS A 21 1.74 36.14 22.02
N ASP A 22 1.04 35.22 21.33
CA ASP A 22 -0.16 34.54 21.87
C ASP A 22 -0.31 33.15 21.23
N LEU A 23 0.78 32.37 21.28
CA LEU A 23 0.74 30.93 21.06
C LEU A 23 0.15 30.26 22.32
N GLN A 24 -1.18 30.29 22.44
CA GLN A 24 -1.88 29.49 23.45
C GLN A 24 -1.75 28.00 23.13
N ALA A 25 -1.69 27.17 24.18
CA ALA A 25 -1.33 25.77 24.09
C ALA A 25 -2.35 24.95 23.29
N PHE A 26 -1.97 24.51 22.09
CA PHE A 26 -2.69 23.43 21.39
C PHE A 26 -2.52 22.12 22.16
N SER A 27 -3.64 21.55 22.61
CA SER A 27 -3.69 20.14 23.02
C SER A 27 -3.42 19.25 21.80
N ARG A 28 -2.34 18.49 21.84
CA ARG A 28 -1.86 17.66 20.71
C ARG A 28 -2.94 16.67 20.24
N PRO A 29 -3.21 16.54 18.93
CA PRO A 29 -4.04 15.46 18.41
C PRO A 29 -3.40 14.10 18.73
N THR A 30 -4.17 13.21 19.35
CA THR A 30 -3.81 11.80 19.53
C THR A 30 -4.57 10.96 18.54
N ILE A 31 -3.87 10.30 17.61
CA ILE A 31 -4.48 9.29 16.74
C ILE A 31 -4.80 8.07 17.61
N ASN A 32 -6.08 7.86 17.91
CA ASN A 32 -6.70 6.68 18.54
C ASN A 32 -6.18 6.15 19.90
N GLY A 33 -5.05 6.61 20.44
CA GLY A 33 -4.65 6.25 21.81
C GLY A 33 -3.19 6.50 22.17
N ALA A 34 -2.25 6.32 21.23
CA ALA A 34 -0.81 6.54 21.47
C ALA A 34 -0.30 7.81 20.77
N GLY A 35 -0.04 8.87 21.55
CA GLY A 35 0.56 10.10 21.02
C GLY A 35 2.05 9.95 20.70
N VAL A 36 2.42 10.06 19.42
CA VAL A 36 3.83 10.01 18.96
C VAL A 36 4.14 11.00 17.83
N LEU A 37 3.21 11.19 16.87
CA LEU A 37 3.41 12.12 15.76
C LEU A 37 3.50 13.57 16.27
N GLU A 38 4.55 14.28 15.87
CA GLU A 38 4.65 15.73 16.09
C GLU A 38 3.71 16.47 15.13
N THR A 39 3.20 17.64 15.53
CA THR A 39 2.48 18.52 14.59
C THR A 39 3.45 19.05 13.55
N PHE A 40 3.14 18.84 12.27
CA PHE A 40 4.05 19.15 11.18
C PHE A 40 3.26 19.58 9.94
N ASP A 41 3.08 20.89 9.76
CA ASP A 41 2.29 21.43 8.67
C ASP A 41 3.03 21.29 7.32
N ALA A 42 2.29 20.88 6.29
CA ALA A 42 2.82 20.65 4.94
C ALA A 42 3.30 21.95 4.25
N LEU A 43 4.19 21.84 3.26
CA LEU A 43 4.63 22.97 2.41
C LEU A 43 3.59 23.37 1.33
N LEU A 44 2.30 23.24 1.64
CA LEU A 44 1.21 23.71 0.82
C LEU A 44 0.64 25.01 1.38
N LEU A 45 0.47 26.00 0.52
CA LEU A 45 -0.20 27.26 0.86
C LEU A 45 -1.70 27.00 1.08
N PRO A 46 -2.31 27.48 2.18
CA PRO A 46 -3.67 27.13 2.61
C PRO A 46 -4.71 27.07 1.49
N ALA A 47 -5.55 26.03 1.55
CA ALA A 47 -6.66 25.87 0.62
C ALA A 47 -7.67 27.02 0.74
N ARG A 48 -8.25 27.40 -0.40
CA ARG A 48 -9.34 28.37 -0.51
C ARG A 48 -10.67 27.67 -0.26
N LEU A 49 -11.26 27.93 0.90
CA LEU A 49 -12.46 27.28 1.41
C LEU A 49 -13.58 28.32 1.51
N ALA A 50 -14.81 27.95 1.16
CA ALA A 50 -15.96 28.80 1.39
C ALA A 50 -16.29 28.86 2.89
N ASP A 51 -16.93 29.93 3.35
CA ASP A 51 -17.28 30.15 4.77
C ASP A 51 -18.03 28.98 5.45
N THR A 52 -18.69 28.13 4.65
CA THR A 52 -19.46 26.97 5.12
C THR A 52 -18.65 25.68 5.27
N PHE A 53 -17.39 25.65 4.84
CA PHE A 53 -16.53 24.47 4.88
C PHE A 53 -15.59 24.53 6.10
N THR A 54 -15.65 23.54 6.97
CA THR A 54 -14.83 23.47 8.19
C THR A 54 -13.92 22.23 8.19
N LEU A 55 -12.60 22.46 8.21
CA LEU A 55 -11.57 21.40 8.23
C LEU A 55 -11.70 20.46 9.44
N THR A 56 -12.26 20.94 10.55
CA THR A 56 -12.53 20.15 11.77
C THR A 56 -13.62 19.09 11.60
N SER A 57 -14.50 19.21 10.59
CA SER A 57 -15.54 18.24 10.29
C SER A 57 -15.26 17.43 9.01
N LYS A 58 -14.46 17.98 8.09
CA LYS A 58 -14.16 17.36 6.79
C LYS A 58 -12.76 17.80 6.33
N PRO A 59 -11.75 16.91 6.32
CA PRO A 59 -10.39 17.26 5.91
C PRO A 59 -10.34 17.62 4.42
N TYR A 60 -9.27 18.28 3.97
CA TYR A 60 -9.19 18.73 2.58
C TYR A 60 -8.68 17.62 1.65
N PRO A 61 -9.35 17.35 0.51
CA PRO A 61 -8.94 16.32 -0.44
C PRO A 61 -7.83 16.85 -1.38
N THR A 62 -6.58 16.72 -0.93
CA THR A 62 -5.42 16.83 -1.82
C THR A 62 -5.40 15.67 -2.83
N ASN A 63 -4.52 15.74 -3.84
CA ASN A 63 -4.32 14.65 -4.81
C ASN A 63 -5.59 14.29 -5.61
N LYS A 64 -6.47 15.27 -5.86
CA LYS A 64 -7.61 15.13 -6.76
C LYS A 64 -7.40 15.94 -8.03
N TRP A 65 -8.12 15.56 -9.08
CA TRP A 65 -8.18 16.23 -10.38
C TRP A 65 -8.64 17.70 -10.33
N TYR A 66 -9.22 18.13 -9.21
CA TYR A 66 -9.67 19.51 -8.98
C TYR A 66 -8.85 20.28 -7.94
N THR A 67 -7.85 19.66 -7.29
CA THR A 67 -7.14 20.27 -6.15
C THR A 67 -6.48 21.61 -6.51
N SER A 68 -6.00 21.77 -7.75
CA SER A 68 -5.37 23.01 -8.22
C SER A 68 -6.30 24.23 -8.24
N LEU A 69 -7.63 24.04 -8.31
CA LEU A 69 -8.61 25.13 -8.24
C LEU A 69 -8.64 25.85 -6.89
N PHE A 70 -8.21 25.18 -5.81
CA PHE A 70 -8.34 25.70 -4.45
C PHE A 70 -7.00 25.86 -3.70
N VAL A 71 -5.93 25.21 -4.16
CA VAL A 71 -4.57 25.41 -3.63
C VAL A 71 -3.84 26.48 -4.46
N ASN A 72 -2.97 27.27 -3.84
CA ASN A 72 -2.15 28.25 -4.57
C ASN A 72 -0.95 27.56 -5.24
N ILE A 73 -0.83 27.72 -6.56
CA ILE A 73 0.22 27.14 -7.41
C ILE A 73 1.44 28.05 -7.62
N ALA A 74 1.46 29.27 -7.04
CA ALA A 74 2.59 30.18 -7.12
C ALA A 74 3.87 29.54 -6.53
N GLY A 75 4.95 29.53 -7.31
CA GLY A 75 6.22 28.92 -6.88
C GLY A 75 7.17 28.42 -7.97
N LYS A 76 6.86 28.56 -9.28
CA LYS A 76 7.75 28.11 -10.38
C LYS A 76 8.41 29.21 -11.22
N THR A 77 7.98 30.47 -11.22
CA THR A 77 8.70 31.55 -11.95
C THR A 77 8.60 32.92 -11.25
N SER A 78 9.51 33.82 -11.60
CA SER A 78 9.51 35.23 -11.21
C SER A 78 8.66 36.13 -12.13
N ASP A 79 7.68 35.55 -12.84
CA ASP A 79 6.91 36.25 -13.86
C ASP A 79 5.61 36.84 -13.26
N ALA A 80 5.46 38.15 -13.36
CA ALA A 80 4.30 38.88 -12.83
C ALA A 80 2.99 38.63 -13.61
N THR A 81 3.02 37.85 -14.69
CA THR A 81 1.83 37.42 -15.45
C THR A 81 1.03 36.28 -14.77
N ILE A 82 1.54 35.67 -13.69
CA ILE A 82 0.84 34.57 -12.98
C ILE A 82 -0.29 35.10 -12.07
N LEU A 83 -1.41 35.48 -12.68
CA LEU A 83 -2.70 35.64 -11.97
C LEU A 83 -3.44 34.30 -11.80
N ASN A 84 -3.02 33.23 -12.49
CA ASN A 84 -3.64 31.89 -12.44
C ASN A 84 -3.59 31.25 -11.04
N ALA A 85 -2.72 31.75 -10.15
CA ALA A 85 -2.54 31.32 -8.76
C ALA A 85 -3.84 31.20 -7.94
N PHE A 86 -4.85 32.02 -8.25
CA PHE A 86 -6.11 32.12 -7.52
C PHE A 86 -7.27 31.31 -8.11
N TYR A 87 -7.11 30.81 -9.34
CA TYR A 87 -8.16 30.13 -10.10
C TYR A 87 -7.78 28.69 -10.50
N GLY A 88 -6.50 28.35 -10.39
CA GLY A 88 -6.00 27.01 -10.67
C GLY A 88 -5.85 26.69 -12.16
N ASN A 89 -5.44 25.46 -12.41
CA ASN A 89 -5.21 24.94 -13.76
C ASN A 89 -6.53 24.43 -14.38
N LYS A 90 -6.51 24.16 -15.69
CA LYS A 90 -7.60 23.43 -16.36
C LYS A 90 -7.85 22.09 -15.67
N ILE A 91 -9.12 21.80 -15.43
CA ILE A 91 -9.61 20.54 -14.87
C ILE A 91 -10.31 19.71 -15.94
N SER A 92 -10.29 18.39 -15.78
CA SER A 92 -10.88 17.43 -16.72
C SER A 92 -11.91 16.53 -16.03
N PRO A 93 -13.16 17.02 -15.82
CA PRO A 93 -14.27 16.15 -15.43
C PRO A 93 -14.50 15.02 -16.44
N THR A 94 -14.33 15.29 -17.74
CA THR A 94 -14.49 14.36 -18.86
C THR A 94 -15.93 13.80 -19.02
N PRO A 95 -16.59 13.97 -20.18
CA PRO A 95 -16.09 14.47 -21.47
C PRO A 95 -15.89 15.99 -21.52
N MET A 96 -16.23 16.71 -20.46
CA MET A 96 -16.04 18.15 -20.36
C MET A 96 -14.63 18.52 -19.89
N LEU A 97 -14.14 19.67 -20.36
CA LEU A 97 -13.00 20.42 -19.85
C LEU A 97 -13.52 21.73 -19.24
N VAL A 98 -12.97 22.13 -18.10
CA VAL A 98 -13.38 23.37 -17.40
C VAL A 98 -12.15 24.16 -16.97
N VAL A 99 -12.21 25.49 -17.11
CA VAL A 99 -11.18 26.42 -16.61
C VAL A 99 -11.87 27.55 -15.85
N TYR A 100 -11.42 27.84 -14.63
CA TYR A 100 -11.93 28.92 -13.78
C TYR A 100 -11.31 30.29 -14.09
N ASP A 101 -10.82 30.46 -15.32
CA ASP A 101 -10.23 31.67 -15.87
C ASP A 101 -10.83 31.92 -17.27
N THR A 102 -10.96 33.18 -17.64
CA THR A 102 -11.48 33.63 -18.93
C THR A 102 -10.38 34.15 -19.87
N VAL A 103 -9.15 34.31 -19.36
CA VAL A 103 -7.98 34.69 -20.16
C VAL A 103 -7.35 33.48 -20.85
N PHE A 104 -7.54 32.27 -20.29
CA PHE A 104 -6.92 31.05 -20.80
C PHE A 104 -7.77 30.26 -21.84
N PRO A 105 -7.22 29.86 -23.00
CA PRO A 105 -6.04 30.40 -23.68
C PRO A 105 -6.40 31.07 -25.02
N TYR A 106 -5.43 31.84 -25.53
CA TYR A 106 -5.47 32.51 -26.83
C TYR A 106 -6.57 33.56 -26.98
N THR A 107 -6.47 34.66 -26.23
CA THR A 107 -7.01 35.94 -26.69
C THR A 107 -5.94 37.02 -26.54
N ASN A 108 -5.77 37.86 -27.57
CA ASN A 108 -5.12 39.17 -27.43
C ASN A 108 -6.08 40.21 -26.81
N VAL A 109 -7.19 39.74 -26.21
CA VAL A 109 -8.32 40.50 -25.69
C VAL A 109 -8.82 39.76 -24.45
N ALA A 110 -8.10 39.93 -23.34
CA ALA A 110 -8.38 39.25 -22.08
C ALA A 110 -9.83 39.52 -21.60
N TRP A 111 -10.61 38.46 -21.39
CA TRP A 111 -12.00 38.58 -20.91
C TRP A 111 -12.12 38.84 -19.40
N GLY A 112 -11.00 38.93 -18.67
CA GLY A 112 -10.92 39.29 -17.25
C GLY A 112 -11.09 38.11 -16.28
N ASN A 113 -10.10 37.90 -15.41
CA ASN A 113 -10.08 36.79 -14.46
C ASN A 113 -11.25 36.87 -13.48
N GLY A 114 -11.82 35.72 -13.11
CA GLY A 114 -12.85 35.62 -12.06
C GLY A 114 -14.30 35.88 -12.47
N TRP A 115 -14.62 35.89 -13.77
CA TRP A 115 -15.96 36.25 -14.27
C TRP A 115 -16.94 35.06 -14.35
N GLY A 116 -16.53 33.87 -13.92
CA GLY A 116 -17.24 32.61 -14.14
C GLY A 116 -16.27 31.45 -14.41
N TYR A 117 -16.68 30.51 -15.28
CA TYR A 117 -15.79 29.48 -15.82
C TYR A 117 -16.01 29.28 -17.33
N SER A 118 -14.97 28.82 -18.01
CA SER A 118 -14.99 28.44 -19.43
C SER A 118 -15.18 26.92 -19.55
N LEU A 119 -15.98 26.47 -20.52
CA LEU A 119 -16.42 25.08 -20.69
C LEU A 119 -16.25 24.62 -22.15
N GLY A 120 -15.88 23.36 -22.34
CA GLY A 120 -15.77 22.70 -23.65
C GLY A 120 -15.80 21.18 -23.56
N GLY A 121 -15.98 20.50 -24.70
CA GLY A 121 -15.76 19.06 -24.84
C GLY A 121 -14.31 18.72 -25.21
N HIS A 122 -13.88 17.48 -24.92
CA HIS A 122 -12.57 16.95 -25.33
C HIS A 122 -12.38 17.00 -26.87
N ASN A 123 -11.61 17.98 -27.34
CA ASN A 123 -11.00 17.98 -28.67
C ASN A 123 -9.62 17.31 -28.55
N VAL A 124 -9.36 16.17 -29.19
CA VAL A 124 -8.05 15.51 -29.05
C VAL A 124 -7.05 16.02 -30.09
N GLY A 125 -5.81 16.28 -29.67
CA GLY A 125 -4.71 16.77 -30.50
C GLY A 125 -3.37 16.12 -30.13
N TYR A 126 -2.55 15.83 -31.13
CA TYR A 126 -1.18 15.31 -30.97
C TYR A 126 -0.16 16.44 -31.12
N GLY A 127 0.95 16.37 -30.37
CA GLY A 127 2.03 17.33 -30.50
C GLY A 127 3.28 16.94 -29.70
N THR A 128 4.37 17.67 -29.97
CA THR A 128 5.51 17.77 -29.07
C THR A 128 5.23 18.81 -28.00
N PHE A 129 5.68 18.57 -26.78
CA PHE A 129 5.50 19.51 -25.67
C PHE A 129 6.82 20.25 -25.38
N GLY A 130 6.84 21.05 -24.31
CA GLY A 130 8.02 21.81 -23.91
C GLY A 130 8.29 21.67 -22.42
N PRO A 131 9.51 22.00 -21.96
CA PRO A 131 10.17 21.46 -20.77
C PRO A 131 9.31 21.17 -19.51
N PRO A 132 9.57 20.04 -18.81
CA PRO A 132 10.64 19.06 -19.06
C PRO A 132 10.39 18.18 -20.30
N SER A 133 9.19 18.30 -20.88
CA SER A 133 8.65 17.37 -21.88
C SER A 133 8.93 17.76 -23.34
N GLY A 134 10.20 17.71 -23.74
CA GLY A 134 10.57 17.58 -25.16
C GLY A 134 10.11 16.25 -25.81
N GLY A 135 9.41 15.39 -25.06
CA GLY A 135 8.79 14.16 -25.52
C GLY A 135 7.51 14.38 -26.35
N VAL A 136 6.96 13.26 -26.79
CA VAL A 136 5.83 13.15 -27.71
C VAL A 136 4.58 12.70 -26.95
N GLY A 137 3.42 13.25 -27.27
CA GLY A 137 2.17 12.77 -26.68
C GLY A 137 0.91 13.36 -27.29
N VAL A 138 -0.20 13.15 -26.58
CA VAL A 138 -1.55 13.52 -27.00
C VAL A 138 -2.26 14.22 -25.85
N LYS A 139 -2.99 15.28 -26.15
CA LYS A 139 -3.73 16.07 -25.16
C LYS A 139 -5.16 16.38 -25.59
N ALA A 140 -6.00 16.67 -24.60
CA ALA A 140 -7.24 17.38 -24.83
C ALA A 140 -6.91 18.86 -25.06
N ALA A 141 -7.10 19.32 -26.29
CA ALA A 141 -6.86 20.67 -26.77
C ALA A 141 -7.74 21.69 -26.05
N ASP A 142 -7.22 22.89 -25.93
CA ASP A 142 -7.73 23.93 -25.04
C ASP A 142 -8.86 24.74 -25.72
N ILE A 143 -9.93 24.03 -26.08
CA ILE A 143 -11.07 24.53 -26.84
C ILE A 143 -12.30 24.59 -25.93
N LEU A 144 -12.54 25.77 -25.37
CA LEU A 144 -13.56 26.08 -24.37
C LEU A 144 -14.50 27.17 -24.92
N PRO A 145 -15.42 26.82 -25.84
CA PRO A 145 -16.17 27.78 -26.64
C PRO A 145 -17.23 28.58 -25.88
N ILE A 146 -17.62 28.19 -24.67
CA ILE A 146 -18.65 28.87 -23.86
C ILE A 146 -18.11 29.25 -22.48
N ALA A 147 -18.22 30.53 -22.13
CA ALA A 147 -17.98 31.05 -20.79
C ALA A 147 -19.32 31.24 -20.07
N VAL A 148 -19.45 30.60 -18.90
CA VAL A 148 -20.63 30.65 -18.03
C VAL A 148 -20.39 31.72 -16.97
N GLN A 149 -21.11 32.84 -17.08
CA GLN A 149 -20.94 34.02 -16.24
C GLN A 149 -22.20 34.28 -15.40
N ALA A 150 -22.01 35.09 -14.36
CA ALA A 150 -23.06 35.52 -13.44
C ALA A 150 -23.21 37.04 -13.48
N ALA A 151 -24.20 37.55 -14.22
CA ALA A 151 -24.45 38.96 -14.46
C ALA A 151 -25.39 39.58 -13.41
N TRP A 152 -25.05 40.76 -12.91
CA TRP A 152 -25.91 41.56 -12.02
C TRP A 152 -26.50 42.80 -12.72
N GLY A 153 -26.11 43.07 -13.97
CA GLY A 153 -26.57 44.20 -14.78
C GLY A 153 -26.55 43.90 -16.29
N SER A 154 -27.05 44.85 -17.09
CA SER A 154 -27.12 44.72 -18.55
C SER A 154 -25.83 45.15 -19.27
N GLY A 155 -24.91 45.84 -18.59
CA GLY A 155 -23.59 46.16 -19.09
C GLY A 155 -22.79 44.89 -19.37
N VAL A 156 -21.96 44.94 -20.40
CA VAL A 156 -21.17 43.80 -20.90
C VAL A 156 -20.23 43.24 -19.82
N ASP A 157 -19.76 44.11 -18.91
CA ASP A 157 -18.86 43.77 -17.81
C ASP A 157 -19.53 43.78 -16.42
N ASP A 158 -20.86 43.87 -16.37
CA ASP A 158 -21.70 43.84 -15.15
C ASP A 158 -21.87 42.39 -14.65
N VAL A 159 -20.76 41.70 -14.44
CA VAL A 159 -20.71 40.33 -13.91
C VAL A 159 -20.03 40.28 -12.55
N ILE A 160 -20.23 39.17 -11.83
CA ILE A 160 -19.43 38.79 -10.66
C ILE A 160 -17.96 38.82 -11.07
N LYS A 161 -17.14 39.52 -10.30
CA LYS A 161 -15.68 39.53 -10.45
C LYS A 161 -15.10 38.96 -9.16
N ALA A 162 -14.82 37.66 -9.16
CA ALA A 162 -14.21 37.04 -7.99
C ALA A 162 -12.75 37.49 -7.81
N ASN A 163 -12.19 37.21 -6.63
CA ASN A 163 -10.74 37.22 -6.43
C ASN A 163 -10.13 35.81 -6.53
N SER A 164 -10.93 34.77 -6.30
CA SER A 164 -10.52 33.37 -6.38
C SER A 164 -11.71 32.41 -6.45
N THR A 165 -11.46 31.12 -6.66
CA THR A 165 -12.44 30.04 -6.49
C THR A 165 -12.29 29.36 -5.13
N GLU A 166 -13.42 29.06 -4.49
CA GLU A 166 -13.53 28.53 -3.11
C GLU A 166 -14.19 27.15 -3.10
N LEU A 167 -13.65 26.17 -2.36
CA LEU A 167 -14.26 24.86 -2.18
C LEU A 167 -15.40 24.95 -1.16
N LYS A 168 -16.61 24.55 -1.57
CA LYS A 168 -17.79 24.53 -0.70
C LYS A 168 -18.09 23.14 -0.16
N ASP A 169 -17.98 22.11 -0.99
CA ASP A 169 -18.18 20.71 -0.61
C ASP A 169 -17.61 19.75 -1.67
N TYR A 170 -17.48 18.46 -1.33
CA TYR A 170 -17.09 17.40 -2.26
C TYR A 170 -17.75 16.04 -1.92
N GLY A 171 -18.05 15.27 -2.97
CA GLY A 171 -18.26 13.82 -2.92
C GLY A 171 -17.01 13.10 -3.43
N ASP A 172 -17.08 11.81 -3.70
CA ASP A 172 -15.90 11.01 -4.07
C ASP A 172 -15.26 11.43 -5.39
N TRP A 173 -16.09 11.70 -6.40
CA TRP A 173 -15.65 12.10 -7.73
C TRP A 173 -16.30 13.41 -8.19
N SER A 174 -16.90 14.16 -7.26
CA SER A 174 -17.56 15.45 -7.51
C SER A 174 -17.14 16.53 -6.53
N PHE A 175 -17.10 17.78 -6.96
CA PHE A 175 -16.88 18.93 -6.07
C PHE A 175 -17.88 20.05 -6.37
N THR A 176 -18.11 20.90 -5.38
CA THR A 176 -18.88 22.14 -5.50
C THR A 176 -18.00 23.33 -5.17
N ALA A 177 -17.88 24.26 -6.12
CA ALA A 177 -17.12 25.49 -6.00
C ALA A 177 -18.03 26.72 -5.88
N VAL A 178 -17.51 27.78 -5.26
CA VAL A 178 -18.15 29.09 -5.15
C VAL A 178 -17.23 30.16 -5.75
N LEU A 179 -17.86 31.09 -6.47
CA LEU A 179 -17.29 32.39 -6.85
C LEU A 179 -18.09 33.47 -6.11
N THR A 180 -17.41 34.28 -5.32
CA THR A 180 -17.96 35.41 -4.57
C THR A 180 -17.47 36.72 -5.18
N ASP A 181 -18.36 37.65 -5.52
CA ASP A 181 -18.01 38.95 -6.11
C ASP A 181 -17.16 39.81 -5.15
N ASN A 182 -16.06 40.37 -5.67
CA ASN A 182 -15.09 41.12 -4.88
C ASN A 182 -15.55 42.54 -4.50
N VAL A 183 -16.62 43.05 -5.11
CA VAL A 183 -17.26 44.33 -4.74
C VAL A 183 -18.45 44.09 -3.80
N ASN A 184 -19.25 43.05 -4.02
CA ASN A 184 -20.44 42.76 -3.23
C ASN A 184 -20.59 41.25 -2.96
N SER A 185 -20.12 40.81 -1.78
CA SER A 185 -20.10 39.40 -1.36
C SER A 185 -21.47 38.69 -1.27
N THR A 186 -22.59 39.41 -1.40
CA THR A 186 -23.93 38.80 -1.54
C THR A 186 -24.19 38.25 -2.94
N ARG A 187 -23.40 38.66 -3.94
CA ARG A 187 -23.45 38.13 -5.31
C ARG A 187 -22.53 36.91 -5.37
N LYS A 188 -23.12 35.72 -5.50
CA LYS A 188 -22.38 34.47 -5.61
C LYS A 188 -22.88 33.61 -6.76
N MET A 189 -21.97 32.86 -7.36
CA MET A 189 -22.23 31.78 -8.29
C MET A 189 -21.68 30.49 -7.68
N THR A 190 -22.52 29.47 -7.53
CA THR A 190 -22.12 28.14 -7.03
C THR A 190 -22.21 27.13 -8.17
N SER A 191 -21.18 26.31 -8.39
CA SER A 191 -21.12 25.34 -9.48
C SER A 191 -20.66 23.97 -9.00
N THR A 192 -21.35 22.90 -9.41
CA THR A 192 -21.01 21.51 -9.10
C THR A 192 -20.58 20.77 -10.37
N PHE A 193 -19.48 20.03 -10.27
CA PHE A 193 -18.90 19.20 -11.33
C PHE A 193 -18.56 17.82 -10.76
N GLY A 194 -18.43 16.82 -11.62
CA GLY A 194 -17.91 15.52 -11.23
C GLY A 194 -17.41 14.74 -12.44
N LYS A 195 -16.54 13.74 -12.20
CA LYS A 195 -16.06 12.91 -13.29
C LYS A 195 -17.18 12.10 -13.92
N GLY A 196 -17.17 12.02 -15.26
CA GLY A 196 -18.26 11.42 -16.02
C GLY A 196 -19.58 12.18 -15.97
N PHE A 197 -19.69 13.34 -15.32
CA PHE A 197 -20.93 14.13 -15.38
C PHE A 197 -21.11 14.66 -16.80
N LEU A 198 -22.33 14.61 -17.32
CA LEU A 198 -22.68 15.24 -18.60
C LEU A 198 -23.29 16.64 -18.43
N PHE A 199 -23.62 17.02 -17.20
CA PHE A 199 -24.10 18.35 -16.84
C PHE A 199 -23.15 19.04 -15.85
N THR A 200 -22.99 20.35 -15.98
CA THR A 200 -22.60 21.22 -14.85
C THR A 200 -23.88 21.73 -14.18
N TYR A 201 -23.87 21.83 -12.85
CA TYR A 201 -25.02 22.31 -12.08
C TYR A 201 -24.70 23.63 -11.41
N ASN A 202 -25.48 24.67 -11.69
CA ASN A 202 -25.15 26.05 -11.37
C ASN A 202 -26.27 26.71 -10.56
N TYR A 203 -25.92 27.53 -9.58
CA TYR A 203 -26.84 28.32 -8.76
C TYR A 203 -26.37 29.77 -8.68
N PHE A 204 -27.32 30.70 -8.58
CA PHE A 204 -27.09 32.14 -8.60
C PHE A 204 -27.88 32.80 -7.47
N THR A 205 -27.25 33.72 -6.74
CA THR A 205 -27.94 34.46 -5.67
C THR A 205 -28.96 35.46 -6.22
N ASN A 206 -29.76 36.05 -5.33
CA ASN A 206 -30.79 37.02 -5.70
C ASN A 206 -30.20 38.20 -6.49
N ASN A 207 -30.93 38.65 -7.51
CA ASN A 207 -30.53 39.70 -8.46
C ASN A 207 -29.29 39.37 -9.33
N VAL A 208 -28.81 38.13 -9.32
CA VAL A 208 -27.76 37.64 -10.24
C VAL A 208 -28.37 36.69 -11.25
N ASN A 209 -28.25 37.02 -12.53
CA ASN A 209 -28.77 36.27 -13.68
C ASN A 209 -27.61 35.60 -14.45
N PRO A 210 -27.77 34.41 -15.03
CA PRO A 210 -26.75 33.82 -15.87
C PRO A 210 -26.54 34.62 -17.16
N ARG A 211 -25.30 34.59 -17.65
CA ARG A 211 -24.92 35.08 -18.98
C ARG A 211 -23.99 34.05 -19.61
N PHE A 212 -24.22 33.72 -20.88
CA PHE A 212 -23.18 33.09 -21.68
C PHE A 212 -22.48 34.13 -22.53
N ARG A 213 -21.16 34.01 -22.59
CA ARG A 213 -20.31 34.65 -23.59
C ARG A 213 -19.62 33.55 -24.37
N MET A 214 -19.62 33.61 -25.70
CA MET A 214 -19.05 32.56 -26.55
C MET A 214 -17.87 33.08 -27.36
N LYS A 215 -17.01 32.16 -27.80
CA LYS A 215 -15.81 32.46 -28.59
C LYS A 215 -15.78 31.64 -29.87
N THR A 216 -15.62 32.29 -31.02
CA THR A 216 -15.23 31.64 -32.27
C THR A 216 -13.71 31.55 -32.34
N TYR A 217 -13.22 30.49 -32.98
CA TYR A 217 -11.79 30.30 -33.23
C TYR A 217 -11.39 30.67 -34.67
N GLU A 218 -12.35 31.06 -35.51
CA GLU A 218 -12.16 31.59 -36.86
C GLU A 218 -13.10 32.80 -37.09
N SER A 219 -12.70 33.73 -37.97
CA SER A 219 -13.46 34.95 -38.27
C SER A 219 -14.61 34.67 -39.25
N GLY A 220 -15.83 35.05 -38.87
CA GLY A 220 -17.03 34.99 -39.73
C GLY A 220 -17.93 33.75 -39.54
N THR A 221 -17.58 32.80 -38.68
CA THR A 221 -18.35 31.55 -38.51
C THR A 221 -19.37 31.64 -37.36
N ALA A 222 -20.57 31.08 -37.55
CA ALA A 222 -21.72 31.37 -36.68
C ALA A 222 -21.93 30.41 -35.51
N TYR A 223 -22.35 30.95 -34.36
CA TYR A 223 -23.11 30.22 -33.35
C TYR A 223 -24.55 30.00 -33.85
N THR A 224 -25.24 28.98 -33.35
CA THR A 224 -26.68 28.82 -33.62
C THR A 224 -27.42 28.33 -32.39
N TYR A 225 -28.55 28.98 -32.10
CA TYR A 225 -29.40 28.70 -30.94
C TYR A 225 -30.69 28.08 -31.41
N TYR A 226 -31.11 27.02 -30.74
CA TYR A 226 -32.38 26.34 -31.00
C TYR A 226 -33.14 26.16 -29.70
N TYR A 227 -34.47 26.10 -29.79
CA TYR A 227 -35.35 25.67 -28.70
C TYR A 227 -36.35 24.63 -29.21
N ASN A 228 -36.97 23.92 -28.27
CA ASN A 228 -37.99 22.92 -28.58
C ASN A 228 -39.39 23.57 -28.62
N ASN A 229 -39.90 23.83 -29.81
CA ASN A 229 -41.25 24.37 -30.00
C ASN A 229 -42.24 23.22 -30.25
N GLY A 230 -42.75 22.61 -29.18
CA GLY A 230 -43.75 21.53 -29.28
C GLY A 230 -43.27 20.28 -30.02
N GLY A 231 -41.98 19.95 -29.93
CA GLY A 231 -41.33 18.86 -30.65
C GLY A 231 -40.47 19.32 -31.85
N VAL A 232 -40.66 20.55 -32.31
CA VAL A 232 -39.97 21.11 -33.49
C VAL A 232 -38.74 21.91 -33.10
N MET A 233 -37.57 21.54 -33.64
CA MET A 233 -36.33 22.31 -33.50
C MET A 233 -36.48 23.67 -34.19
N THR A 234 -36.54 24.74 -33.40
CA THR A 234 -36.80 26.11 -33.90
C THR A 234 -35.63 27.03 -33.53
N GLN A 235 -35.10 27.78 -34.50
CA GLN A 235 -33.94 28.66 -34.31
C GLN A 235 -34.33 29.98 -33.61
N ILE A 236 -33.46 30.48 -32.74
CA ILE A 236 -33.53 31.85 -32.17
C ILE A 236 -32.60 32.74 -32.99
N ALA A 237 -33.17 33.75 -33.68
CA ALA A 237 -32.38 34.71 -34.44
C ALA A 237 -31.70 35.75 -33.52
N PRO A 238 -30.51 36.28 -33.88
CA PRO A 238 -29.87 37.38 -33.14
C PRO A 238 -30.80 38.58 -32.98
N GLY A 239 -30.85 39.16 -31.78
CA GLY A 239 -31.72 40.27 -31.40
C GLY A 239 -33.05 39.85 -30.80
N ASN A 240 -33.48 38.61 -31.03
CA ASN A 240 -34.71 38.08 -30.48
C ASN A 240 -34.50 37.48 -29.08
N GLN A 241 -35.62 37.30 -28.39
CA GLN A 241 -35.70 36.55 -27.15
C GLN A 241 -36.78 35.47 -27.24
N VAL A 242 -36.65 34.42 -26.44
CA VAL A 242 -37.66 33.37 -26.29
C VAL A 242 -37.86 33.08 -24.79
N THR A 243 -39.12 32.91 -24.40
CA THR A 243 -39.47 32.39 -23.07
C THR A 243 -39.59 30.88 -23.17
N THR A 244 -38.68 30.15 -22.54
CA THR A 244 -38.60 28.69 -22.55
C THR A 244 -37.85 28.24 -21.30
N ASP A 245 -37.93 26.97 -20.96
CA ASP A 245 -37.10 26.37 -19.91
C ASP A 245 -35.77 25.83 -20.45
N SER A 246 -35.61 25.76 -21.77
CA SER A 246 -34.47 25.06 -22.38
C SER A 246 -34.10 25.55 -23.78
N ILE A 247 -32.79 25.59 -24.04
CA ILE A 247 -32.20 25.87 -25.36
C ILE A 247 -31.03 24.94 -25.67
N MET A 248 -30.78 24.69 -26.95
CA MET A 248 -29.58 24.05 -27.49
C MET A 248 -28.69 25.11 -28.16
N ILE A 249 -27.39 25.06 -27.93
CA ILE A 249 -26.38 25.94 -28.52
C ILE A 249 -25.41 25.11 -29.35
N LYS A 250 -25.29 25.43 -30.64
CA LYS A 250 -24.27 24.93 -31.56
C LYS A 250 -23.17 25.97 -31.67
N ILE A 251 -21.92 25.58 -31.46
CA ILE A 251 -20.76 26.49 -31.56
C ILE A 251 -19.72 25.90 -32.51
N TYR A 252 -19.21 26.73 -33.41
CA TYR A 252 -18.07 26.38 -34.25
C TYR A 252 -16.75 26.46 -33.46
N THR A 253 -15.93 25.43 -33.59
CA THR A 253 -14.58 25.32 -33.02
C THR A 253 -13.57 25.04 -34.12
N VAL A 254 -12.29 25.39 -33.97
CA VAL A 254 -11.27 25.02 -34.98
C VAL A 254 -11.17 23.50 -35.17
N ALA A 255 -10.88 23.09 -36.40
CA ALA A 255 -10.43 21.73 -36.69
C ALA A 255 -9.01 21.52 -36.14
N THR A 256 -8.77 20.41 -35.45
CA THR A 256 -7.40 20.06 -34.98
C THR A 256 -6.64 19.30 -36.07
N THR A 257 -5.31 19.27 -35.96
CA THR A 257 -4.40 18.56 -36.87
C THR A 257 -4.59 17.03 -36.95
N LEU A 258 -5.57 16.47 -36.22
CA LEU A 258 -5.92 15.05 -36.20
C LEU A 258 -7.30 14.73 -36.81
N GLY A 259 -7.94 15.66 -37.52
CA GLY A 259 -9.21 15.38 -38.21
C GLY A 259 -10.46 15.35 -37.32
N ALA A 260 -10.39 15.91 -36.11
CA ALA A 260 -11.59 16.35 -35.41
C ALA A 260 -12.10 17.63 -36.08
N SER A 261 -13.35 17.64 -36.56
CA SER A 261 -13.97 18.83 -37.13
C SER A 261 -14.82 19.61 -36.11
N ALA A 262 -15.55 20.57 -36.62
CA ALA A 262 -15.44 21.94 -36.15
C ALA A 262 -16.66 22.40 -35.34
N TYR A 263 -17.33 21.51 -34.60
CA TYR A 263 -18.57 21.87 -33.88
C TYR A 263 -18.71 21.17 -32.54
N GLN A 264 -19.09 21.93 -31.51
CA GLN A 264 -19.57 21.42 -30.23
C GLN A 264 -21.04 21.81 -30.01
N TYR A 265 -21.78 20.97 -29.27
CA TYR A 265 -23.19 21.17 -28.98
C TYR A 265 -23.42 21.13 -27.48
N PHE A 266 -24.13 22.15 -26.97
CA PHE A 266 -24.48 22.30 -25.57
C PHE A 266 -25.99 22.39 -25.41
N ALA A 267 -26.48 21.95 -24.28
CA ALA A 267 -27.84 22.17 -23.81
C ALA A 267 -27.83 23.05 -22.57
N VAL A 268 -28.89 23.81 -22.40
CA VAL A 268 -29.11 24.66 -21.23
C VAL A 268 -30.52 24.40 -20.76
N TYR A 269 -30.67 24.08 -19.46
CA TYR A 269 -31.94 23.80 -18.82
C TYR A 269 -32.09 24.68 -17.58
N ALA A 270 -33.26 25.29 -17.46
CA ALA A 270 -33.54 26.42 -16.59
C ALA A 270 -34.97 26.33 -16.00
N PRO A 271 -35.29 27.10 -14.95
CA PRO A 271 -36.65 27.19 -14.41
C PRO A 271 -37.69 27.55 -15.48
N ALA A 272 -38.93 27.08 -15.30
CA ALA A 272 -40.06 27.43 -16.16
C ALA A 272 -40.25 28.94 -16.26
N GLY A 273 -40.44 29.46 -17.47
CA GLY A 273 -40.61 30.90 -17.70
C GLY A 273 -39.31 31.72 -17.76
N THR A 274 -38.15 31.06 -17.80
CA THR A 274 -36.86 31.72 -18.09
C THR A 274 -36.90 32.41 -19.47
N VAL A 275 -36.26 33.58 -19.59
CA VAL A 275 -36.12 34.29 -20.86
C VAL A 275 -34.69 34.22 -21.34
N PHE A 276 -34.48 33.67 -22.54
CA PHE A 276 -33.19 33.64 -23.23
C PHE A 276 -33.17 34.72 -24.31
N ARG A 277 -32.23 35.66 -24.25
CA ARG A 277 -32.06 36.76 -25.23
C ARG A 277 -30.71 36.68 -25.92
N VAL A 278 -30.70 36.66 -27.25
CA VAL A 278 -29.48 36.63 -28.07
C VAL A 278 -29.16 38.05 -28.53
N GLU A 279 -27.95 38.55 -28.28
CA GLU A 279 -27.58 39.95 -28.56
C GLU A 279 -27.16 40.21 -30.03
N THR A 280 -27.32 41.44 -30.50
CA THR A 280 -26.98 41.86 -31.88
C THR A 280 -25.64 42.57 -32.03
N ALA A 281 -25.21 43.36 -31.05
CA ALA A 281 -24.05 44.26 -31.17
C ALA A 281 -23.49 44.63 -29.77
N PRO A 282 -22.19 44.99 -29.64
CA PRO A 282 -21.21 45.21 -30.70
C PRO A 282 -20.27 44.01 -30.96
N SER A 283 -20.84 42.82 -31.16
CA SER A 283 -20.32 41.73 -32.01
C SER A 283 -21.43 40.67 -32.15
N PRO A 284 -21.62 40.03 -33.32
CA PRO A 284 -22.86 39.33 -33.63
C PRO A 284 -23.04 38.07 -32.79
N GLY A 285 -24.04 38.07 -31.90
CA GLY A 285 -24.47 36.87 -31.18
C GLY A 285 -23.43 36.26 -30.24
N GLU A 286 -22.44 37.00 -29.75
CA GLU A 286 -21.46 36.49 -28.78
C GLU A 286 -21.98 36.41 -27.34
N ILE A 287 -23.15 36.97 -27.04
CA ILE A 287 -23.75 36.99 -25.71
C ILE A 287 -25.18 36.44 -25.74
N VAL A 288 -25.48 35.55 -24.80
CA VAL A 288 -26.84 35.17 -24.42
C VAL A 288 -27.09 35.63 -22.99
N ASN A 289 -28.01 36.58 -22.81
CA ASN A 289 -28.50 37.00 -21.49
C ASN A 289 -29.67 36.09 -21.07
N ILE A 290 -29.65 35.61 -19.82
CA ILE A 290 -30.66 34.66 -19.30
C ILE A 290 -31.33 35.26 -18.08
N THR A 291 -32.59 35.65 -18.21
CA THR A 291 -33.38 36.16 -17.07
C THR A 291 -34.12 34.99 -16.43
N LEU A 292 -33.68 34.57 -15.25
CA LEU A 292 -34.33 33.51 -14.48
C LEU A 292 -35.63 34.02 -13.85
N SER A 293 -36.70 33.23 -13.98
CA SER A 293 -38.02 33.50 -13.39
C SER A 293 -38.08 33.28 -11.87
N GLY A 294 -37.14 32.52 -11.30
CA GLY A 294 -37.10 32.18 -9.88
C GLY A 294 -36.91 33.39 -8.98
N ALA A 295 -37.84 33.58 -8.04
CA ALA A 295 -37.82 34.64 -7.04
C ALA A 295 -37.02 34.28 -5.77
N THR A 296 -36.69 33.00 -5.57
CA THR A 296 -35.87 32.49 -4.46
C THR A 296 -34.59 31.87 -4.99
N GLU A 297 -33.50 31.89 -4.21
CA GLU A 297 -32.21 31.33 -4.67
C GLU A 297 -32.26 29.82 -4.98
N SER A 298 -33.15 29.07 -4.32
CA SER A 298 -33.44 27.67 -4.64
C SER A 298 -34.00 27.46 -6.05
N ASP A 299 -34.68 28.47 -6.59
CA ASP A 299 -35.28 28.47 -7.93
C ASP A 299 -34.39 29.21 -8.97
N ARG A 300 -33.17 29.61 -8.60
CA ARG A 300 -32.25 30.36 -9.47
C ARG A 300 -31.07 29.50 -9.88
N TYR A 301 -31.32 28.57 -10.80
CA TYR A 301 -30.38 27.54 -11.23
C TYR A 301 -30.24 27.42 -12.76
N LEU A 302 -29.16 26.76 -13.21
CA LEU A 302 -29.00 26.23 -14.57
C LEU A 302 -28.29 24.87 -14.54
N ALA A 303 -28.79 23.91 -15.32
CA ALA A 303 -28.00 22.76 -15.75
C ALA A 303 -27.49 23.00 -17.18
N ILE A 304 -26.19 22.80 -17.41
CA ILE A 304 -25.56 22.99 -18.73
C ILE A 304 -24.98 21.65 -19.16
N GLY A 305 -25.53 21.05 -20.21
CA GLY A 305 -25.12 19.74 -20.71
C GLY A 305 -24.20 19.83 -21.91
N LEU A 306 -23.12 19.06 -21.94
CA LEU A 306 -22.48 18.73 -23.23
C LEU A 306 -23.37 17.70 -23.92
N LEU A 307 -23.72 17.92 -25.20
CA LEU A 307 -24.57 17.00 -25.97
C LEU A 307 -23.75 16.12 -26.91
N LYS A 308 -22.69 16.68 -27.52
CA LYS A 308 -21.77 15.98 -28.41
C LYS A 308 -20.37 16.55 -28.27
N SER A 309 -19.39 15.67 -28.15
CA SER A 309 -17.99 16.03 -28.42
C SER A 309 -17.83 16.49 -29.87
N PRO A 310 -16.74 17.23 -30.17
CA PRO A 310 -16.31 17.58 -31.53
C PRO A 310 -16.48 16.44 -32.54
N ALA A 311 -17.20 16.71 -33.63
CA ALA A 311 -17.58 15.71 -34.62
C ALA A 311 -17.18 16.13 -36.05
N PRO A 312 -16.80 15.19 -36.94
CA PRO A 312 -16.34 15.49 -38.31
C PRO A 312 -17.31 16.31 -39.18
N ALA A 313 -18.61 16.24 -38.89
CA ALA A 313 -19.64 17.05 -39.52
C ALA A 313 -20.70 17.48 -38.49
N ALA A 314 -21.29 18.65 -38.69
CA ALA A 314 -22.45 19.10 -37.94
C ALA A 314 -23.63 18.13 -38.13
N SER A 315 -24.35 17.83 -37.05
CA SER A 315 -25.56 17.00 -37.08
C SER A 315 -26.53 17.51 -36.03
N ASP A 316 -27.19 18.62 -36.38
CA ASP A 316 -28.04 19.40 -35.48
C ASP A 316 -29.26 18.58 -35.02
N VAL A 317 -29.81 17.73 -35.91
CA VAL A 317 -30.89 16.78 -35.57
C VAL A 317 -30.45 15.80 -34.49
N ALA A 318 -29.31 15.14 -34.65
CA ALA A 318 -28.82 14.17 -33.66
C ALA A 318 -28.47 14.84 -32.31
N ALA A 319 -27.95 16.07 -32.34
CA ALA A 319 -27.75 16.84 -31.11
C ALA A 319 -29.09 17.22 -30.46
N PHE A 320 -30.10 17.58 -31.26
CA PHE A 320 -31.45 17.92 -30.78
C PHE A 320 -32.22 16.71 -30.23
N ASP A 321 -31.94 15.50 -30.72
CA ASP A 321 -32.45 14.26 -30.12
C ASP A 321 -31.85 14.04 -28.72
N ILE A 322 -30.52 14.15 -28.57
CA ILE A 322 -29.85 14.09 -27.26
C ILE A 322 -30.37 15.19 -26.32
N PHE A 323 -30.62 16.40 -26.83
CA PHE A 323 -31.22 17.52 -26.07
C PHE A 323 -32.60 17.17 -25.49
N LYS A 324 -33.49 16.54 -26.28
CA LYS A 324 -34.79 16.07 -25.79
C LYS A 324 -34.67 14.91 -24.80
N ASP A 325 -33.70 14.01 -24.99
CA ASP A 325 -33.50 12.87 -24.11
C ASP A 325 -32.84 13.25 -22.78
N TYR A 326 -31.94 14.23 -22.77
CA TYR A 326 -31.30 14.76 -21.55
C TYR A 326 -32.25 15.65 -20.74
N TYR A 327 -33.21 16.33 -21.38
CA TYR A 327 -34.28 17.10 -20.72
C TYR A 327 -34.99 16.29 -19.62
N LYS A 328 -35.17 14.98 -19.82
CA LYS A 328 -35.79 14.03 -18.88
C LYS A 328 -35.11 13.96 -17.51
N TYR A 329 -33.82 14.31 -17.45
CA TYR A 329 -32.95 14.16 -16.28
C TYR A 329 -32.30 15.47 -15.83
N ALA A 330 -32.27 16.50 -16.67
CA ALA A 330 -31.48 17.72 -16.45
C ALA A 330 -31.81 18.48 -15.16
N TYR A 331 -33.01 18.29 -14.61
CA TYR A 331 -33.47 18.91 -13.37
C TYR A 331 -33.16 18.09 -12.11
N ASN A 332 -32.56 16.91 -12.24
CA ASN A 332 -32.02 16.12 -11.12
C ASN A 332 -30.56 16.52 -10.89
N PHE A 333 -30.34 17.54 -10.07
CA PHE A 333 -29.01 18.06 -9.80
C PHE A 333 -28.25 17.08 -8.91
N ILE A 334 -27.12 16.54 -9.37
CA ILE A 334 -26.28 15.68 -8.54
C ILE A 334 -25.68 16.52 -7.42
N THR A 335 -25.97 16.15 -6.17
CA THR A 335 -25.53 16.85 -4.96
C THR A 335 -24.52 16.06 -4.14
N ASP A 336 -24.39 14.75 -4.35
CA ASP A 336 -23.33 13.92 -3.77
C ASP A 336 -23.02 12.70 -4.65
N THR A 337 -21.80 12.16 -4.53
CA THR A 337 -21.32 10.97 -5.25
C THR A 337 -20.63 10.01 -4.29
N GLN A 338 -21.08 8.75 -4.27
CA GLN A 338 -20.59 7.74 -3.33
C GLN A 338 -20.33 6.38 -3.97
N VAL A 339 -19.07 5.93 -3.89
CA VAL A 339 -18.65 4.58 -4.19
C VAL A 339 -18.78 3.68 -2.95
N SER A 340 -19.14 2.43 -3.18
CA SER A 340 -18.99 1.34 -2.20
C SER A 340 -18.53 0.08 -2.91
N TRP A 341 -17.83 -0.80 -2.19
CA TRP A 341 -17.33 -2.07 -2.74
C TRP A 341 -17.70 -3.26 -1.86
N ALA A 342 -18.04 -4.37 -2.51
CA ALA A 342 -18.33 -5.64 -1.87
C ALA A 342 -17.39 -6.72 -2.41
N TYR A 343 -16.76 -7.47 -1.50
CA TYR A 343 -16.02 -8.68 -1.86
C TYR A 343 -16.97 -9.88 -1.93
N ASN A 344 -16.92 -10.61 -3.03
CA ASN A 344 -17.79 -11.76 -3.33
C ASN A 344 -17.05 -13.09 -3.11
N SER A 345 -17.79 -14.16 -2.81
CA SER A 345 -17.23 -15.51 -2.57
C SER A 345 -16.53 -16.16 -3.78
N ASP A 346 -16.71 -15.62 -4.99
CA ASP A 346 -16.00 -16.01 -6.22
C ASP A 346 -14.68 -15.25 -6.43
N ALA A 347 -14.14 -14.65 -5.36
CA ALA A 347 -12.97 -13.77 -5.36
C ALA A 347 -13.07 -12.67 -6.43
N SER A 348 -14.17 -11.93 -6.40
CA SER A 348 -14.37 -10.73 -7.21
C SER A 348 -14.78 -9.55 -6.32
N ILE A 349 -14.53 -8.34 -6.82
CA ILE A 349 -14.99 -7.10 -6.22
C ILE A 349 -16.14 -6.57 -7.07
N THR A 350 -17.29 -6.33 -6.44
CA THR A 350 -18.38 -5.53 -7.03
C THR A 350 -18.28 -4.11 -6.50
N THR A 351 -18.10 -3.13 -7.38
CA THR A 351 -18.04 -1.71 -7.03
C THR A 351 -19.34 -1.03 -7.48
N THR A 352 -20.03 -0.35 -6.57
CA THR A 352 -21.28 0.39 -6.83
C THR A 352 -21.01 1.89 -6.79
N TYR A 353 -21.41 2.59 -7.84
CA TYR A 353 -21.28 4.04 -8.00
C TYR A 353 -22.65 4.68 -7.88
N ASN A 354 -22.90 5.44 -6.81
CA ASN A 354 -24.20 6.05 -6.54
C ASN A 354 -24.17 7.57 -6.77
N PHE A 355 -25.24 8.08 -7.37
CA PHE A 355 -25.48 9.51 -7.56
C PHE A 355 -26.66 9.95 -6.69
N THR A 356 -26.39 10.80 -5.69
CA THR A 356 -27.47 11.45 -4.94
C THR A 356 -27.93 12.67 -5.73
N VAL A 357 -29.21 12.73 -6.09
CA VAL A 357 -29.78 13.84 -6.86
C VAL A 357 -30.85 14.60 -6.08
N THR A 358 -30.86 15.92 -6.25
CA THR A 358 -31.92 16.82 -5.75
C THR A 358 -32.75 17.31 -6.92
N PRO A 359 -34.07 17.02 -6.98
CA PRO A 359 -34.93 17.52 -8.04
C PRO A 359 -35.14 19.03 -7.90
N LYS A 360 -34.99 19.75 -9.01
CA LYS A 360 -35.24 21.20 -9.14
C LYS A 360 -36.53 21.54 -9.86
N ARG A 361 -37.08 20.55 -10.58
CA ARG A 361 -38.33 20.63 -11.33
C ARG A 361 -38.83 19.21 -11.61
N THR A 362 -40.14 19.01 -11.61
CA THR A 362 -40.78 17.68 -11.79
C THR A 362 -42.03 17.71 -12.67
N ASP A 363 -42.54 18.89 -13.03
CA ASP A 363 -43.77 19.10 -13.81
C ASP A 363 -43.59 19.00 -15.33
N HIS A 364 -42.36 18.78 -15.81
CA HIS A 364 -42.06 18.74 -17.24
C HIS A 364 -42.31 17.38 -17.88
N ALA A 365 -42.56 17.39 -19.20
CA ALA A 365 -42.80 16.17 -19.96
C ALA A 365 -41.58 15.23 -19.90
N GLY A 366 -41.84 13.95 -19.60
CA GLY A 366 -40.83 12.90 -19.59
C GLY A 366 -39.85 12.91 -18.41
N TYR A 367 -40.12 13.67 -17.34
CA TYR A 367 -39.31 13.66 -16.12
C TYR A 367 -39.09 12.24 -15.57
N VAL A 368 -37.84 11.87 -15.31
CA VAL A 368 -37.46 10.60 -14.66
C VAL A 368 -36.95 10.89 -13.26
N ALA A 369 -37.70 10.50 -12.24
CA ALA A 369 -37.34 10.78 -10.85
C ALA A 369 -36.07 10.02 -10.39
N GLY A 370 -35.20 10.73 -9.66
CA GLY A 370 -34.08 10.11 -8.94
C GLY A 370 -32.92 9.60 -9.80
N GLN A 371 -32.88 9.92 -11.10
CA GLN A 371 -31.85 9.43 -12.03
C GLN A 371 -31.13 10.58 -12.73
N THR A 372 -29.90 10.34 -13.17
CA THR A 372 -29.11 11.27 -13.97
C THR A 372 -28.54 10.59 -15.23
N VAL A 373 -27.80 11.35 -16.03
CA VAL A 373 -27.06 10.88 -17.21
C VAL A 373 -25.56 11.04 -16.95
N TYR A 374 -24.79 9.97 -17.19
CA TYR A 374 -23.36 9.92 -16.90
C TYR A 374 -22.57 9.17 -17.98
N GLY A 375 -21.29 9.52 -18.13
CA GLY A 375 -20.32 8.89 -19.02
C GLY A 375 -19.51 7.82 -18.30
N LEU A 376 -19.50 6.62 -18.86
CA LEU A 376 -18.71 5.47 -18.42
C LEU A 376 -17.38 5.41 -19.20
N TYR A 377 -16.27 5.34 -18.47
CA TYR A 377 -14.94 5.07 -19.03
C TYR A 377 -14.81 3.63 -19.56
N PRO A 378 -13.80 3.31 -20.40
CA PRO A 378 -13.56 1.95 -20.90
C PRO A 378 -13.46 0.88 -19.81
N HIS A 379 -12.82 1.17 -18.69
CA HIS A 379 -12.75 0.23 -17.56
C HIS A 379 -14.12 0.03 -16.87
N HIS A 380 -15.03 1.01 -16.93
CA HIS A 380 -16.39 0.87 -16.43
C HIS A 380 -17.25 0.01 -17.36
N TYR A 381 -17.47 0.41 -18.62
CA TYR A 381 -18.48 -0.26 -19.47
C TYR A 381 -18.06 -1.66 -19.94
N ARG A 382 -16.79 -2.04 -19.79
CA ARG A 382 -16.31 -3.41 -20.04
C ARG A 382 -16.53 -4.34 -18.85
N ASN A 383 -16.70 -3.79 -17.65
CA ASN A 383 -16.93 -4.53 -16.40
C ASN A 383 -18.34 -4.28 -15.79
N ILE A 384 -19.20 -3.50 -16.46
CA ILE A 384 -20.54 -3.14 -15.96
C ILE A 384 -21.49 -4.35 -15.93
N THR A 385 -22.20 -4.55 -14.82
CA THR A 385 -23.05 -5.73 -14.62
C THR A 385 -24.39 -5.67 -15.35
N THR A 386 -24.87 -4.47 -15.71
CA THR A 386 -26.18 -4.23 -16.33
C THR A 386 -26.13 -3.96 -17.84
N GLY A 387 -24.94 -3.87 -18.43
CA GLY A 387 -24.75 -3.32 -19.78
C GLY A 387 -24.96 -1.80 -19.84
N VAL A 388 -24.73 -1.23 -21.03
CA VAL A 388 -24.94 0.19 -21.35
C VAL A 388 -26.34 0.37 -21.98
N ASN A 389 -27.11 1.36 -21.50
CA ASN A 389 -28.51 1.56 -21.86
C ASN A 389 -28.78 2.70 -22.86
N THR A 390 -27.75 3.41 -23.34
CA THR A 390 -27.87 4.38 -24.45
C THR A 390 -26.88 4.09 -25.58
N ALA A 391 -27.10 4.72 -26.73
CA ALA A 391 -26.20 4.65 -27.89
C ALA A 391 -25.23 5.83 -28.00
N TYR A 392 -25.21 6.77 -27.03
CA TYR A 392 -24.41 7.99 -27.15
C TYR A 392 -22.98 7.77 -26.64
N THR A 393 -22.01 8.40 -27.30
CA THR A 393 -20.59 8.29 -26.97
C THR A 393 -19.87 9.64 -27.07
N TYR A 394 -18.73 9.74 -26.39
CA TYR A 394 -17.82 10.90 -26.48
C TYR A 394 -16.39 10.41 -26.70
N ASN A 395 -15.67 11.03 -27.64
CA ASN A 395 -14.24 10.80 -27.80
C ASN A 395 -13.46 11.61 -26.75
N THR A 396 -12.50 10.97 -26.09
CA THR A 396 -11.66 11.55 -25.03
C THR A 396 -10.25 10.97 -25.13
N ILE A 397 -9.29 11.56 -24.39
CA ILE A 397 -7.93 10.98 -24.31
C ILE A 397 -7.86 9.65 -23.55
N ARG A 398 -8.92 9.28 -22.82
CA ARG A 398 -9.08 7.98 -22.15
C ARG A 398 -9.80 6.94 -23.04
N GLY A 399 -9.95 7.24 -24.33
CA GLY A 399 -10.71 6.42 -25.28
C GLY A 399 -12.15 6.92 -25.48
N GLU A 400 -13.02 6.02 -25.97
CA GLU A 400 -14.46 6.27 -26.09
C GLU A 400 -15.10 6.23 -24.69
N LEU A 401 -15.83 7.29 -24.29
CA LEU A 401 -16.82 7.20 -23.22
C LEU A 401 -18.15 6.72 -23.78
N ARG A 402 -18.88 5.92 -23.00
CA ARG A 402 -20.26 5.50 -23.30
C ARG A 402 -21.25 6.07 -22.31
N VAL A 403 -22.38 6.58 -22.79
CA VAL A 403 -23.39 7.21 -21.94
C VAL A 403 -24.37 6.19 -21.37
N ASN A 404 -24.70 6.33 -20.10
CA ASN A 404 -25.69 5.53 -19.40
C ASN A 404 -26.59 6.42 -18.55
N THR A 405 -27.81 5.96 -18.24
CA THR A 405 -28.73 6.63 -17.32
C THR A 405 -29.05 5.78 -16.10
N GLY A 406 -29.32 6.43 -14.96
CA GLY A 406 -29.71 5.74 -13.72
C GLY A 406 -29.42 6.55 -12.46
N ALA A 407 -29.77 5.98 -11.30
CA ALA A 407 -29.37 6.47 -9.99
C ALA A 407 -27.98 5.95 -9.56
N SER A 408 -27.56 4.82 -10.13
CA SER A 408 -26.27 4.18 -9.88
C SER A 408 -25.88 3.26 -11.04
N PHE A 409 -24.64 2.76 -11.01
CA PHE A 409 -24.21 1.58 -11.78
C PHE A 409 -23.27 0.70 -10.95
N GLN A 410 -23.03 -0.53 -11.42
CA GLN A 410 -22.11 -1.47 -10.79
C GLN A 410 -21.10 -2.04 -11.79
N THR A 411 -19.84 -2.13 -11.37
CA THR A 411 -18.82 -2.93 -12.06
C THR A 411 -18.51 -4.19 -11.25
N LYS A 412 -18.05 -5.26 -11.91
CA LYS A 412 -17.57 -6.48 -11.25
C LYS A 412 -16.23 -6.91 -11.85
N VAL A 413 -15.19 -7.00 -11.03
CA VAL A 413 -13.81 -7.32 -11.44
C VAL A 413 -13.30 -8.52 -10.64
N ASN A 414 -12.64 -9.47 -11.30
CA ASN A 414 -12.08 -10.66 -10.64
C ASN A 414 -10.70 -10.36 -10.05
N PHE A 415 -10.49 -10.73 -8.79
CA PHE A 415 -9.15 -10.83 -8.21
C PHE A 415 -8.50 -12.14 -8.65
N GLN A 416 -7.32 -12.07 -9.28
CA GLN A 416 -6.68 -13.22 -9.93
C GLN A 416 -5.46 -13.76 -9.15
N GLY A 417 -5.34 -13.35 -7.88
CA GLY A 417 -4.28 -13.77 -6.97
C GLY A 417 -3.12 -12.77 -6.84
N MET A 418 -2.50 -12.80 -5.65
CA MET A 418 -1.23 -12.16 -5.31
C MET A 418 -0.59 -12.94 -4.16
N LEU A 419 0.75 -12.92 -4.04
CA LEU A 419 1.48 -13.59 -2.96
C LEU A 419 2.38 -12.60 -2.19
N PRO A 420 2.60 -12.78 -0.87
CA PRO A 420 3.57 -11.96 -0.13
C PRO A 420 5.02 -12.26 -0.51
N TYR A 421 5.30 -13.53 -0.81
CA TYR A 421 6.58 -14.04 -1.32
C TYR A 421 6.34 -15.35 -2.07
N PHE A 422 7.28 -15.78 -2.91
CA PHE A 422 7.16 -17.05 -3.63
C PHE A 422 7.73 -18.24 -2.83
N PRO A 423 7.24 -19.48 -3.05
CA PRO A 423 7.91 -20.70 -2.61
C PRO A 423 9.35 -20.82 -3.14
N TYR A 424 10.19 -21.58 -2.44
CA TYR A 424 11.55 -21.84 -2.88
C TYR A 424 11.58 -22.96 -3.93
N GLU A 425 11.76 -22.56 -5.18
CA GLU A 425 11.64 -23.40 -6.37
C GLU A 425 12.93 -23.35 -7.22
N VAL A 426 14.09 -23.43 -6.57
CA VAL A 426 15.41 -23.28 -7.21
C VAL A 426 16.10 -24.64 -7.32
N PRO A 427 16.39 -25.14 -8.54
CA PRO A 427 17.03 -26.43 -8.75
C PRO A 427 18.42 -26.56 -8.10
N ASP A 428 18.73 -27.76 -7.62
CA ASP A 428 20.05 -28.13 -7.10
C ASP A 428 21.17 -27.97 -8.15
N GLY A 429 22.43 -27.99 -7.68
CA GLY A 429 23.61 -27.81 -8.51
C GLY A 429 23.92 -26.34 -8.78
N ALA A 430 24.32 -26.02 -10.01
CA ALA A 430 24.90 -24.71 -10.36
C ALA A 430 24.01 -23.51 -10.00
N ARG A 431 22.68 -23.61 -10.20
CA ARG A 431 21.75 -22.51 -9.88
C ARG A 431 21.67 -22.24 -8.37
N LYS A 432 21.59 -23.29 -7.55
CA LYS A 432 21.62 -23.19 -6.09
C LYS A 432 22.95 -22.64 -5.57
N THR A 433 24.08 -23.04 -6.16
CA THR A 433 25.40 -22.46 -5.88
C THR A 433 25.45 -20.96 -6.21
N GLN A 434 24.91 -20.56 -7.37
CA GLN A 434 24.86 -19.16 -7.78
C GLN A 434 23.98 -18.31 -6.84
N LEU A 435 22.79 -18.81 -6.49
CA LEU A 435 21.93 -18.16 -5.50
C LEU A 435 22.61 -18.05 -4.13
N GLN A 436 23.35 -19.07 -3.70
CA GLN A 436 24.08 -19.04 -2.43
C GLN A 436 25.21 -17.99 -2.44
N ALA A 437 25.82 -17.70 -3.59
CA ALA A 437 26.76 -16.60 -3.74
C ALA A 437 26.07 -15.23 -3.57
N TYR A 438 24.90 -15.04 -4.19
CA TYR A 438 24.10 -13.81 -4.00
C TYR A 438 23.63 -13.66 -2.53
N ILE A 439 23.13 -14.73 -1.90
CA ILE A 439 22.74 -14.73 -0.47
C ILE A 439 23.92 -14.34 0.43
N ASN A 440 25.13 -14.78 0.11
CA ASN A 440 26.32 -14.44 0.87
C ASN A 440 26.74 -12.98 0.75
N ASN A 441 26.39 -12.30 -0.35
CA ASN A 441 26.50 -10.85 -0.49
C ASN A 441 25.36 -10.14 0.25
N ASP A 442 24.12 -10.46 -0.10
CA ASP A 442 22.93 -9.67 0.25
C ASP A 442 22.53 -9.80 1.73
N LYS A 443 22.96 -10.86 2.43
CA LYS A 443 22.82 -10.95 3.90
C LYS A 443 23.50 -9.80 4.67
N ASN A 444 24.42 -9.08 4.03
CA ASN A 444 25.11 -7.94 4.63
C ASN A 444 24.37 -6.60 4.43
N PHE A 445 23.32 -6.55 3.60
CA PHE A 445 22.55 -5.33 3.31
C PHE A 445 21.98 -4.67 4.58
N ASN A 446 22.00 -3.33 4.63
CA ASN A 446 21.51 -2.55 5.77
C ASN A 446 20.52 -1.46 5.30
N PRO A 447 19.22 -1.55 5.62
CA PRO A 447 18.23 -0.56 5.20
C PRO A 447 18.42 0.83 5.80
N SER A 448 19.24 0.98 6.85
CA SER A 448 19.61 2.28 7.42
C SER A 448 20.63 3.08 6.60
N ASN A 449 21.15 2.51 5.50
CA ASN A 449 22.06 3.20 4.57
C ASN A 449 21.53 3.15 3.12
N PRO A 450 20.37 3.78 2.83
CA PRO A 450 19.84 3.88 1.48
C PRO A 450 20.68 4.83 0.62
N ARG A 451 20.48 4.75 -0.70
CA ARG A 451 21.18 5.59 -1.69
C ARG A 451 20.86 7.09 -1.57
N GLY A 452 19.66 7.44 -1.13
CA GLY A 452 19.22 8.81 -0.86
C GLY A 452 18.51 8.89 0.50
N GLN A 453 18.51 10.08 1.10
CA GLN A 453 18.06 10.28 2.49
C GLN A 453 16.65 10.90 2.60
N ASN A 454 15.73 10.40 1.77
CA ASN A 454 14.32 10.79 1.75
C ASN A 454 13.40 9.56 1.95
N THR A 455 12.10 9.78 2.12
CA THR A 455 11.10 8.71 2.32
C THR A 455 11.03 7.72 1.16
N TYR A 456 11.27 8.13 -0.08
CA TYR A 456 11.27 7.24 -1.25
C TYR A 456 12.39 6.19 -1.17
N TYR A 457 13.64 6.63 -1.05
CA TYR A 457 14.80 5.74 -1.03
C TYR A 457 14.87 4.89 0.24
N TYR A 458 14.45 5.42 1.40
CA TYR A 458 14.26 4.60 2.60
C TYR A 458 13.16 3.56 2.40
N GLY A 459 12.02 3.91 1.78
CA GLY A 459 10.97 2.98 1.39
C GLY A 459 11.51 1.82 0.53
N LYS A 460 12.21 2.10 -0.57
CA LYS A 460 12.83 1.08 -1.42
C LYS A 460 13.80 0.18 -0.63
N ALA A 461 14.64 0.76 0.23
CA ALA A 461 15.56 0.00 1.08
C ALA A 461 14.84 -0.90 2.11
N LEU A 462 13.73 -0.45 2.69
CA LEU A 462 12.89 -1.24 3.60
C LEU A 462 12.25 -2.43 2.87
N ALA A 463 11.69 -2.23 1.68
CA ALA A 463 11.11 -3.30 0.88
C ALA A 463 12.18 -4.30 0.38
N ARG A 464 13.38 -3.81 0.03
CA ARG A 464 14.53 -4.64 -0.31
C ARG A 464 14.95 -5.56 0.85
N ALA A 465 15.00 -5.04 2.07
CA ALA A 465 15.25 -5.85 3.27
C ALA A 465 14.13 -6.87 3.54
N ALA A 466 12.87 -6.44 3.40
CA ALA A 466 11.70 -7.29 3.61
C ALA A 466 11.67 -8.50 2.66
N ASN A 467 11.97 -8.29 1.37
CA ASN A 467 12.04 -9.34 0.34
C ASN A 467 13.14 -10.40 0.58
N LEU A 468 14.18 -10.10 1.36
CA LEU A 468 15.25 -11.06 1.68
C LEU A 468 14.88 -12.03 2.81
N ILE A 469 14.06 -11.60 3.78
CA ILE A 469 13.64 -12.39 4.95
C ILE A 469 13.02 -13.75 4.57
N PRO A 470 12.02 -13.85 3.67
CA PRO A 470 11.44 -15.14 3.28
C PRO A 470 12.47 -16.07 2.61
N ILE A 471 13.37 -15.53 1.79
CA ILE A 471 14.40 -16.33 1.10
C ILE A 471 15.41 -16.89 2.11
N PHE A 472 15.86 -16.08 3.08
CA PHE A 472 16.73 -16.57 4.16
C PHE A 472 16.03 -17.60 5.06
N ASN A 473 14.72 -17.47 5.26
CA ASN A 473 13.93 -18.47 5.98
C ASN A 473 13.84 -19.80 5.22
N GLN A 474 13.47 -19.76 3.94
CA GLN A 474 13.30 -20.95 3.10
C GLN A 474 14.63 -21.67 2.80
N THR A 475 15.76 -20.95 2.83
CA THR A 475 17.10 -21.53 2.69
C THR A 475 17.72 -21.98 4.02
N ASN A 476 16.94 -22.02 5.11
CA ASN A 476 17.36 -22.41 6.46
C ASN A 476 18.51 -21.55 7.04
N ASN A 477 18.71 -20.33 6.53
CA ASN A 477 19.73 -19.40 7.00
C ASN A 477 19.18 -18.52 8.15
N ALA A 478 18.91 -19.16 9.29
CA ALA A 478 18.31 -18.52 10.45
C ALA A 478 19.10 -17.31 10.98
N ALA A 479 20.44 -17.33 10.87
CA ALA A 479 21.30 -16.21 11.25
C ALA A 479 21.04 -14.98 10.37
N ALA A 480 21.12 -15.12 9.04
CA ALA A 480 20.85 -14.02 8.12
C ALA A 480 19.40 -13.51 8.22
N ARG A 481 18.42 -14.42 8.35
CA ARG A 481 17.01 -14.09 8.58
C ARG A 481 16.85 -13.21 9.82
N ASN A 482 17.34 -13.66 10.98
CA ASN A 482 17.18 -12.95 12.24
C ASN A 482 17.92 -11.60 12.22
N THR A 483 19.13 -11.52 11.65
CA THR A 483 19.84 -10.25 11.46
C THR A 483 19.08 -9.27 10.57
N MET A 484 18.47 -9.74 9.47
CA MET A 484 17.69 -8.88 8.57
C MET A 484 16.39 -8.41 9.22
N ILE A 485 15.68 -9.27 9.96
CA ILE A 485 14.52 -8.90 10.80
C ILE A 485 14.90 -7.77 11.76
N THR A 486 15.98 -7.92 12.55
CA THR A 486 16.42 -6.88 13.49
C THR A 486 16.74 -5.56 12.79
N ARG A 487 17.44 -5.60 11.65
CA ARG A 487 17.77 -4.38 10.88
C ARG A 487 16.53 -3.68 10.34
N LEU A 488 15.60 -4.43 9.75
CA LEU A 488 14.34 -3.90 9.22
C LEU A 488 13.47 -3.31 10.35
N LYS A 489 13.30 -4.05 11.45
CA LYS A 489 12.54 -3.60 12.63
C LYS A 489 13.11 -2.31 13.21
N ASN A 490 14.42 -2.23 13.41
CA ASN A 490 15.07 -1.05 13.97
C ASN A 490 14.90 0.18 13.07
N GLU A 491 15.02 0.04 11.75
CA GLU A 491 14.83 1.15 10.82
C GLU A 491 13.36 1.62 10.80
N LEU A 492 12.38 0.71 10.76
CA LEU A 492 10.96 1.07 10.88
C LEU A 492 10.65 1.79 12.20
N ILE A 493 11.20 1.31 13.33
CA ILE A 493 11.04 1.95 14.64
C ILE A 493 11.65 3.35 14.65
N ALA A 494 12.77 3.60 13.97
CA ALA A 494 13.36 4.94 13.87
C ALA A 494 12.35 5.93 13.26
N TRP A 495 11.70 5.56 12.16
CA TRP A 495 10.65 6.36 11.53
C TRP A 495 9.38 6.50 12.36
N TYR A 496 8.96 5.45 13.08
CA TYR A 496 7.66 5.39 13.78
C TYR A 496 7.69 5.92 15.22
N SER A 497 8.87 6.18 15.79
CA SER A 497 9.02 6.55 17.20
C SER A 497 9.00 8.05 17.49
N GLY A 498 9.02 8.92 16.47
CA GLY A 498 9.04 10.39 16.61
C GLY A 498 10.35 10.98 17.17
N ALA A 499 11.17 10.17 17.86
CA ALA A 499 12.46 10.57 18.42
C ALA A 499 13.49 11.05 17.37
N GLY A 500 13.25 10.71 16.09
CA GLY A 500 14.01 11.19 14.94
C GLY A 500 13.85 12.67 14.58
N ALA A 501 13.17 13.48 15.42
CA ALA A 501 13.26 14.94 15.33
C ALA A 501 14.72 15.46 15.40
N THR A 502 15.64 14.68 15.98
CA THR A 502 17.08 15.03 16.09
C THR A 502 17.94 14.65 14.89
N ASP A 503 17.55 13.66 14.08
CA ASP A 503 18.22 13.26 12.82
C ASP A 503 17.37 13.55 11.56
N ASN A 504 16.24 14.25 11.75
CA ASN A 504 15.20 14.54 10.77
C ASN A 504 14.55 13.29 10.13
N LYS A 505 14.46 12.15 10.83
CA LYS A 505 13.84 10.92 10.35
C LYS A 505 12.54 10.61 11.10
N PHE A 506 11.40 11.11 10.64
CA PHE A 506 10.11 10.89 11.32
C PHE A 506 8.89 11.12 10.42
N PHE A 507 7.74 10.63 10.88
CA PHE A 507 6.42 11.05 10.41
C PHE A 507 5.80 12.05 11.38
N GLY A 508 5.17 13.10 10.85
CA GLY A 508 4.41 14.10 11.60
C GLY A 508 3.00 14.29 11.02
N TYR A 509 2.08 14.85 11.81
CA TYR A 509 0.69 15.10 11.41
C TYR A 509 0.48 16.56 11.01
N ASP A 510 0.01 16.76 9.78
CA ASP A 510 -0.35 18.08 9.24
C ASP A 510 -1.79 18.43 9.64
N SER A 511 -1.91 19.51 10.41
CA SER A 511 -3.19 19.98 10.93
C SER A 511 -3.96 20.87 9.94
N LEU A 512 -3.30 21.38 8.89
CA LEU A 512 -3.88 22.30 7.92
C LEU A 512 -4.71 21.57 6.86
N TYR A 513 -4.22 20.44 6.34
CA TYR A 513 -4.96 19.62 5.37
C TYR A 513 -5.59 18.37 5.98
N GLY A 514 -5.09 17.91 7.13
CA GLY A 514 -5.43 16.63 7.74
C GLY A 514 -4.71 15.50 7.02
N GLY A 515 -3.55 15.08 7.55
CA GLY A 515 -2.73 14.03 6.94
C GLY A 515 -1.40 13.79 7.64
N ILE A 516 -0.59 12.88 7.08
CA ILE A 516 0.77 12.57 7.55
C ILE A 516 1.81 13.03 6.52
N ILE A 517 2.83 13.73 7.00
CA ILE A 517 4.03 14.11 6.24
C ILE A 517 5.24 13.36 6.82
N GLY A 518 5.98 12.66 5.96
CA GLY A 518 7.25 12.01 6.29
C GLY A 518 8.45 12.89 5.93
N ARG A 519 9.32 13.14 6.91
CA ARG A 519 10.57 13.90 6.74
C ARG A 519 11.77 12.97 6.83
N GLY A 520 12.68 13.10 5.86
CA GLY A 520 13.96 12.38 5.85
C GLY A 520 15.16 13.28 6.23
N PRO A 521 16.33 12.67 6.54
CA PRO A 521 17.52 13.38 7.03
C PRO A 521 17.97 14.60 6.21
N SER A 522 17.71 14.64 4.89
CA SER A 522 18.07 15.76 4.02
C SER A 522 17.35 17.08 4.33
N GLY A 523 16.21 17.06 5.02
CA GLY A 523 15.46 18.27 5.42
C GLY A 523 14.65 18.95 4.31
N TYR A 524 14.02 20.08 4.68
CA TYR A 524 12.91 20.73 3.95
C TYR A 524 13.29 21.56 2.71
N ASN A 525 14.48 22.16 2.73
CA ASN A 525 14.90 23.18 1.75
C ASN A 525 16.15 22.74 0.96
N ALA A 526 16.50 21.45 1.03
CA ALA A 526 17.57 20.91 0.25
C ALA A 526 17.05 20.74 -1.20
N ILE A 527 17.49 21.63 -2.07
CA ILE A 527 17.32 21.53 -3.52
C ILE A 527 18.50 20.71 -4.03
N ASP A 528 18.26 19.67 -4.82
CA ASP A 528 19.32 18.87 -5.43
C ASP A 528 20.10 19.70 -6.46
N PHE A 529 21.28 19.23 -6.86
CA PHE A 529 22.17 19.90 -7.82
C PHE A 529 21.51 20.22 -9.18
N ILE A 530 20.36 19.62 -9.48
CA ILE A 530 19.54 19.85 -10.70
C ILE A 530 18.37 20.83 -10.51
N GLY A 531 18.13 21.36 -9.30
CA GLY A 531 17.04 22.31 -9.03
C GLY A 531 15.73 21.72 -8.52
N GLU A 532 15.70 20.42 -8.19
CA GLU A 532 14.51 19.71 -7.70
C GLU A 532 14.51 19.55 -6.17
N GLU A 533 13.33 19.36 -5.58
CA GLU A 533 13.18 19.15 -4.13
C GLU A 533 13.67 17.74 -3.76
N ILE A 534 14.60 17.61 -2.79
CA ILE A 534 15.26 16.33 -2.46
C ILE A 534 14.30 15.25 -1.93
N ASP A 535 13.05 15.59 -1.62
CA ASP A 535 11.99 14.66 -1.22
C ASP A 535 10.95 14.35 -2.32
N PHE A 536 11.19 14.79 -3.56
CA PHE A 536 10.24 14.73 -4.69
C PHE A 536 8.90 15.47 -4.43
N GLY A 537 8.89 16.39 -3.46
CA GLY A 537 7.70 17.11 -3.03
C GLY A 537 6.77 16.31 -2.11
N ALA A 538 7.25 15.22 -1.47
CA ALA A 538 6.47 14.48 -0.47
C ALA A 538 5.92 15.41 0.63
N THR A 539 6.70 16.39 1.07
CA THR A 539 6.28 17.44 2.01
C THR A 539 5.18 18.38 1.49
N LYS A 540 4.72 18.17 0.25
CA LYS A 540 3.61 18.84 -0.43
C LYS A 540 2.49 17.87 -0.82
N TYR A 541 2.41 16.71 -0.16
CA TYR A 541 1.52 15.59 -0.47
C TYR A 541 1.77 14.93 -1.83
N ASN A 542 2.91 15.16 -2.49
CA ASN A 542 3.26 14.31 -3.63
C ASN A 542 3.49 12.87 -3.14
N ASP A 543 3.11 11.90 -3.95
CA ASP A 543 3.74 10.59 -3.99
C ASP A 543 3.69 9.74 -2.70
N HIS A 544 2.92 10.12 -1.66
CA HIS A 544 2.85 9.34 -0.41
C HIS A 544 2.41 7.88 -0.65
N HIS A 545 1.49 7.63 -1.60
CA HIS A 545 1.16 6.26 -2.00
C HIS A 545 2.38 5.47 -2.51
N PHE A 546 3.24 6.05 -3.36
CA PHE A 546 4.51 5.42 -3.77
C PHE A 546 5.45 5.26 -2.57
N HIS A 547 5.72 6.33 -1.83
CA HIS A 547 6.69 6.35 -0.73
C HIS A 547 6.25 5.44 0.43
N TYR A 548 5.09 5.73 1.03
CA TYR A 548 4.58 5.06 2.24
C TYR A 548 4.01 3.67 1.91
N GLY A 549 3.62 3.42 0.65
CA GLY A 549 3.30 2.08 0.15
C GLY A 549 4.43 1.08 0.43
N TYR A 550 5.69 1.48 0.26
CA TYR A 550 6.84 0.65 0.63
C TYR A 550 6.96 0.41 2.15
N TYR A 551 6.63 1.39 3.01
CA TYR A 551 6.66 1.23 4.47
C TYR A 551 5.58 0.26 4.94
N ILE A 552 4.36 0.37 4.38
CA ILE A 552 3.24 -0.52 4.66
C ILE A 552 3.57 -1.94 4.18
N TYR A 553 4.11 -2.08 2.96
CA TYR A 553 4.55 -3.36 2.40
C TYR A 553 5.64 -4.03 3.27
N ALA A 554 6.69 -3.28 3.63
CA ALA A 554 7.78 -3.80 4.46
C ALA A 554 7.32 -4.15 5.88
N SER A 555 6.40 -3.37 6.45
CA SER A 555 5.76 -3.64 7.75
C SER A 555 4.90 -4.92 7.71
N ALA A 556 4.16 -5.13 6.61
CA ALA A 556 3.38 -6.36 6.40
C ALA A 556 4.25 -7.60 6.31
N LEU A 557 5.33 -7.56 5.51
CA LEU A 557 6.27 -8.67 5.41
C LEU A 557 7.03 -8.90 6.74
N LEU A 558 7.44 -7.84 7.45
CA LEU A 558 8.05 -7.98 8.78
C LEU A 558 7.09 -8.69 9.75
N ALA A 559 5.83 -8.26 9.84
CA ALA A 559 4.84 -8.83 10.73
C ALA A 559 4.54 -10.33 10.49
N MET A 560 4.81 -10.85 9.29
CA MET A 560 4.69 -12.28 8.98
C MET A 560 5.81 -13.13 9.62
N PHE A 561 6.98 -12.53 9.91
CA PHE A 561 8.16 -13.21 10.49
C PHE A 561 8.53 -12.73 11.91
N ASP A 562 8.05 -11.55 12.31
CA ASP A 562 8.17 -10.96 13.65
C ASP A 562 6.79 -10.40 14.07
N PRO A 563 5.87 -11.27 14.54
CA PRO A 563 4.49 -10.88 14.80
C PRO A 563 4.34 -9.94 16.00
N ASP A 564 5.34 -9.89 16.89
CA ASP A 564 5.37 -8.98 18.03
C ASP A 564 5.49 -7.50 17.59
N PHE A 565 5.99 -7.25 16.38
CA PHE A 565 5.96 -5.93 15.76
C PHE A 565 4.52 -5.44 15.52
N ALA A 566 3.62 -6.31 15.04
CA ALA A 566 2.24 -5.96 14.73
C ALA A 566 1.28 -6.07 15.93
N SER A 567 1.65 -6.79 16.99
CA SER A 567 0.91 -6.78 18.26
C SER A 567 1.25 -5.57 19.15
N ASN A 568 2.40 -4.92 18.92
CA ASN A 568 2.71 -3.64 19.54
C ASN A 568 1.81 -2.53 18.99
N LEU A 569 0.91 -2.03 19.84
CA LEU A 569 -0.08 -1.01 19.47
C LEU A 569 0.55 0.25 18.86
N GLN A 570 1.70 0.72 19.38
CA GLN A 570 2.36 1.93 18.87
C GLN A 570 2.77 1.78 17.41
N TYR A 571 3.38 0.66 17.03
CA TYR A 571 3.81 0.44 15.65
C TYR A 571 2.62 0.14 14.74
N LYS A 572 1.65 -0.65 15.24
CA LYS A 572 0.43 -0.96 14.51
C LYS A 572 -0.37 0.31 14.17
N GLU A 573 -0.56 1.21 15.14
CA GLU A 573 -1.32 2.45 14.95
C GLU A 573 -0.64 3.39 13.94
N ILE A 574 0.70 3.45 13.91
CA ILE A 574 1.43 4.23 12.90
C ILE A 574 1.25 3.62 11.50
N VAL A 575 1.37 2.30 11.32
CA VAL A 575 1.12 1.67 10.00
C VAL A 575 -0.34 1.84 9.58
N ASP A 576 -1.29 1.68 10.49
CA ASP A 576 -2.71 1.94 10.24
C ASP A 576 -2.97 3.41 9.84
N ALA A 577 -2.22 4.36 10.40
CA ALA A 577 -2.31 5.77 10.05
C ALA A 577 -1.68 6.06 8.67
N LEU A 578 -0.58 5.39 8.30
CA LEU A 578 -0.02 5.46 6.94
C LEU A 578 -0.98 4.87 5.89
N VAL A 579 -1.70 3.78 6.22
CA VAL A 579 -2.79 3.24 5.37
C VAL A 579 -3.88 4.30 5.17
N LYS A 580 -4.30 5.00 6.23
CA LYS A 580 -5.30 6.05 6.15
C LYS A 580 -4.82 7.28 5.38
N GLU A 581 -3.57 7.67 5.55
CA GLU A 581 -2.96 8.78 4.81
C GLU A 581 -3.09 8.59 3.29
N ILE A 582 -2.81 7.37 2.79
CA ILE A 582 -2.85 7.12 1.36
C ILE A 582 -4.23 6.68 0.85
N ALA A 583 -5.02 6.01 1.70
CA ALA A 583 -6.25 5.32 1.29
C ALA A 583 -7.28 5.16 2.43
N ASN A 584 -7.57 6.20 3.23
CA ASN A 584 -8.59 6.13 4.28
C ASN A 584 -9.98 5.69 3.73
N PRO A 585 -10.57 4.57 4.22
CA PRO A 585 -11.90 4.11 3.81
C PRO A 585 -13.05 4.80 4.57
N ASP A 586 -12.77 5.51 5.68
CA ASP A 586 -13.80 6.14 6.50
C ASP A 586 -14.07 7.58 6.07
N ARG A 587 -15.22 7.79 5.40
CA ARG A 587 -15.72 9.12 4.99
C ARG A 587 -15.97 10.08 6.16
N ASN A 588 -16.19 9.56 7.37
CA ASN A 588 -16.47 10.38 8.56
C ASN A 588 -15.19 10.78 9.31
N SER A 589 -14.02 10.38 8.81
CA SER A 589 -12.75 10.78 9.39
C SER A 589 -12.55 12.29 9.32
N THR A 590 -12.35 12.90 10.48
CA THR A 590 -11.92 14.29 10.64
C THR A 590 -10.41 14.49 10.47
N HIS A 591 -9.67 13.41 10.17
CA HIS A 591 -8.20 13.38 10.16
C HIS A 591 -7.59 13.08 8.79
N PHE A 592 -8.26 12.31 7.94
CA PHE A 592 -7.75 11.87 6.65
C PHE A 592 -8.87 11.93 5.60
N PRO A 593 -8.68 12.56 4.43
CA PRO A 593 -9.70 12.57 3.39
C PRO A 593 -9.91 11.16 2.82
N PHE A 594 -11.14 10.87 2.43
CA PHE A 594 -11.51 9.59 1.83
C PHE A 594 -10.66 9.29 0.59
N LEU A 595 -9.95 8.16 0.64
CA LEU A 595 -9.09 7.64 -0.42
C LEU A 595 -8.20 8.70 -1.10
N ARG A 596 -7.40 9.48 -0.33
CA ARG A 596 -6.65 10.66 -0.81
C ARG A 596 -6.10 10.53 -2.25
N TYR A 597 -5.26 9.54 -2.52
CA TYR A 597 -4.58 9.38 -3.82
C TYR A 597 -5.43 8.72 -4.90
N PHE A 598 -6.51 8.01 -4.56
CA PHE A 598 -7.26 7.22 -5.54
C PHE A 598 -8.44 8.02 -6.10
N ASP A 599 -8.52 8.15 -7.42
CA ASP A 599 -9.74 8.63 -8.08
C ASP A 599 -10.62 7.42 -8.39
N VAL A 600 -11.71 7.29 -7.62
CA VAL A 600 -12.57 6.12 -7.68
C VAL A 600 -13.27 5.94 -9.04
N TYR A 601 -13.35 7.01 -9.86
CA TYR A 601 -14.14 7.07 -11.09
C TYR A 601 -13.27 7.09 -12.37
N GLU A 602 -12.03 7.59 -12.34
CA GLU A 602 -11.04 7.21 -13.37
C GLU A 602 -10.52 5.80 -13.13
N GLY A 603 -10.46 5.37 -11.87
CA GLY A 603 -10.01 4.06 -11.43
C GLY A 603 -8.51 3.96 -11.20
N HIS A 604 -7.73 5.04 -11.32
CA HIS A 604 -6.29 5.09 -11.06
C HIS A 604 -5.96 6.16 -9.99
N SER A 605 -4.67 6.43 -9.74
CA SER A 605 -4.25 7.40 -8.73
C SER A 605 -3.74 8.72 -9.29
N TYR A 606 -3.54 9.67 -8.39
CA TYR A 606 -2.98 10.98 -8.69
C TYR A 606 -1.85 11.29 -7.72
N ALA A 607 -0.65 11.44 -8.26
CA ALA A 607 0.58 11.62 -7.53
C ALA A 607 0.70 13.03 -6.96
N ASN A 608 0.32 14.07 -7.72
CA ASN A 608 0.59 15.47 -7.39
C ASN A 608 -0.35 16.03 -6.30
N GLY A 609 0.20 16.41 -5.15
CA GLY A 609 -0.56 16.94 -4.01
C GLY A 609 -1.28 18.26 -4.28
N LYS A 610 -0.78 19.06 -5.25
CA LYS A 610 -1.39 20.33 -5.68
C LYS A 610 -2.42 20.17 -6.80
N GLY A 611 -2.53 19.00 -7.42
CA GLY A 611 -3.42 18.74 -8.55
C GLY A 611 -3.14 19.52 -9.83
N GLY A 612 -1.89 19.97 -10.03
CA GLY A 612 -1.53 20.90 -11.11
C GLY A 612 -0.44 20.43 -12.09
N GLY A 613 0.31 19.36 -11.79
CA GLY A 613 1.26 18.72 -12.70
C GLY A 613 2.25 19.66 -13.42
N ILE A 614 2.43 19.41 -14.73
CA ILE A 614 3.06 20.32 -15.70
C ILE A 614 1.97 21.12 -16.41
N ARG A 615 2.06 22.46 -16.36
CA ARG A 615 1.16 23.39 -17.07
C ARG A 615 -0.32 23.12 -16.73
N ASP A 616 -1.21 23.52 -17.63
CA ASP A 616 -2.65 23.39 -17.50
C ASP A 616 -3.16 22.00 -17.93
N TYR A 617 -2.45 20.91 -17.59
CA TYR A 617 -2.88 19.55 -17.97
C TYR A 617 -3.61 18.78 -16.87
N GLY A 618 -3.69 19.36 -15.66
CA GLY A 618 -4.35 18.84 -14.47
C GLY A 618 -3.41 17.98 -13.62
N ASN A 619 -3.97 17.06 -12.83
CA ASN A 619 -3.20 16.15 -11.98
C ASN A 619 -2.63 14.97 -12.80
N ASP A 620 -1.63 14.27 -12.26
CA ASP A 620 -0.82 13.29 -12.98
C ASP A 620 -0.39 12.08 -12.15
N GLU A 621 -0.03 10.99 -12.82
CA GLU A 621 0.58 9.79 -12.23
C GLU A 621 1.62 9.19 -13.21
N GLU A 622 2.89 9.17 -12.78
CA GLU A 622 4.00 8.51 -13.49
C GLU A 622 4.03 7.00 -13.18
N SER A 623 4.23 6.63 -11.91
CA SER A 623 4.59 5.26 -11.49
C SER A 623 3.38 4.41 -11.06
N SER A 624 2.56 3.97 -12.02
CA SER A 624 1.33 3.21 -11.73
C SER A 624 1.59 1.88 -10.98
N SER A 625 2.76 1.26 -11.18
CA SER A 625 3.20 0.06 -10.46
C SER A 625 3.59 0.31 -9.01
N GLU A 626 4.01 1.52 -8.63
CA GLU A 626 4.26 1.87 -7.23
C GLU A 626 2.95 2.10 -6.46
N ALA A 627 1.90 2.62 -7.11
CA ALA A 627 0.56 2.61 -6.56
C ALA A 627 0.05 1.16 -6.36
N MET A 628 0.24 0.28 -7.34
CA MET A 628 -0.11 -1.15 -7.22
C MET A 628 0.65 -1.84 -6.07
N ASN A 629 1.92 -1.50 -5.85
CA ASN A 629 2.70 -1.97 -4.69
C ASN A 629 2.11 -1.47 -3.36
N ALA A 630 1.61 -0.24 -3.30
CA ALA A 630 0.92 0.31 -2.13
C ALA A 630 -0.37 -0.45 -1.81
N TRP A 631 -1.22 -0.72 -2.80
CA TRP A 631 -2.49 -1.46 -2.61
C TRP A 631 -2.26 -2.91 -2.19
N ALA A 632 -1.26 -3.55 -2.76
CA ALA A 632 -0.79 -4.85 -2.30
C ALA A 632 -0.25 -4.78 -0.86
N GLY A 633 0.49 -3.73 -0.51
CA GLY A 633 0.94 -3.45 0.87
C GLY A 633 -0.23 -3.38 1.87
N ILE A 634 -1.29 -2.62 1.56
CA ILE A 634 -2.51 -2.54 2.39
C ILE A 634 -3.16 -3.92 2.54
N TYR A 635 -3.32 -4.67 1.45
CA TYR A 635 -3.88 -6.02 1.48
C TYR A 635 -3.04 -6.95 2.37
N LEU A 636 -1.72 -6.98 2.19
CA LEU A 636 -0.81 -7.82 2.97
C LEU A 636 -0.73 -7.39 4.44
N TRP A 637 -0.86 -6.09 4.76
CA TRP A 637 -0.99 -5.62 6.14
C TRP A 637 -2.29 -6.13 6.77
N GLY A 638 -3.40 -6.09 6.02
CA GLY A 638 -4.66 -6.73 6.42
C GLY A 638 -4.54 -8.24 6.61
N VAL A 639 -3.74 -8.93 5.80
CA VAL A 639 -3.45 -10.38 5.97
C VAL A 639 -2.63 -10.64 7.24
N ALA A 640 -1.55 -9.89 7.48
CA ALA A 640 -0.65 -10.08 8.63
C ALA A 640 -1.30 -9.70 9.97
N THR A 641 -2.15 -8.67 9.99
CA THR A 641 -2.90 -8.22 11.19
C THR A 641 -4.27 -8.88 11.35
N ASN A 642 -4.69 -9.69 10.36
CA ASN A 642 -6.05 -10.21 10.21
C ASN A 642 -7.16 -9.14 10.19
N ASN A 643 -6.87 -7.93 9.69
CA ASN A 643 -7.86 -6.86 9.49
C ASN A 643 -8.64 -7.05 8.17
N GLU A 644 -9.91 -7.45 8.26
CA GLU A 644 -10.80 -7.64 7.10
C GLU A 644 -11.14 -6.36 6.33
N GLU A 645 -11.16 -5.18 6.98
CA GLU A 645 -11.39 -3.91 6.30
C GLU A 645 -10.24 -3.61 5.34
N TYR A 646 -8.99 -3.77 5.81
CA TYR A 646 -7.80 -3.52 5.01
C TYR A 646 -7.59 -4.57 3.91
N LYS A 647 -7.98 -5.83 4.14
CA LYS A 647 -8.04 -6.83 3.06
C LYS A 647 -8.98 -6.38 1.95
N LYS A 648 -10.20 -5.96 2.28
CA LYS A 648 -11.22 -5.52 1.29
C LYS A 648 -10.79 -4.24 0.57
N LEU A 649 -10.26 -3.26 1.31
CA LEU A 649 -9.72 -2.01 0.78
C LEU A 649 -8.58 -2.28 -0.22
N GLY A 650 -7.56 -3.05 0.18
CA GLY A 650 -6.42 -3.38 -0.68
C GLY A 650 -6.84 -4.14 -1.95
N LEU A 651 -7.79 -5.08 -1.85
CA LEU A 651 -8.33 -5.78 -3.02
C LEU A 651 -9.13 -4.87 -3.95
N TYR A 652 -9.97 -3.97 -3.42
CA TYR A 652 -10.71 -2.98 -4.21
C TYR A 652 -9.75 -2.09 -5.00
N LEU A 653 -8.79 -1.47 -4.33
CA LEU A 653 -7.81 -0.58 -4.96
C LEU A 653 -6.96 -1.32 -6.00
N TYR A 654 -6.40 -2.48 -5.65
CA TYR A 654 -5.56 -3.27 -6.56
C TYR A 654 -6.32 -3.73 -7.82
N THR A 655 -7.57 -4.20 -7.68
CA THR A 655 -8.33 -4.71 -8.83
C THR A 655 -8.91 -3.59 -9.71
N THR A 656 -9.38 -2.48 -9.12
CA THR A 656 -9.85 -1.32 -9.89
C THR A 656 -8.70 -0.61 -10.59
N HIS A 657 -7.56 -0.43 -9.91
CA HIS A 657 -6.37 0.19 -10.52
C HIS A 657 -5.79 -0.68 -11.64
N TYR A 658 -5.74 -2.01 -11.50
CA TYR A 658 -5.37 -2.88 -12.62
C TYR A 658 -6.26 -2.66 -13.87
N GLU A 659 -7.57 -2.55 -13.70
CA GLU A 659 -8.50 -2.32 -14.81
C GLU A 659 -8.36 -0.93 -15.45
N ALA A 660 -7.81 0.06 -14.74
CA ALA A 660 -7.38 1.33 -15.31
C ALA A 660 -6.03 1.21 -16.04
N ILE A 661 -5.00 0.61 -15.41
CA ILE A 661 -3.65 0.41 -15.97
C ILE A 661 -3.69 -0.30 -17.32
N ARG A 662 -4.42 -1.42 -17.43
CA ARG A 662 -4.55 -2.18 -18.68
C ARG A 662 -5.16 -1.38 -19.85
N LYS A 663 -5.81 -0.24 -19.57
CA LYS A 663 -6.36 0.68 -20.57
C LYS A 663 -5.42 1.86 -20.76
N TYR A 664 -5.24 2.68 -19.72
CA TYR A 664 -4.60 4.00 -19.82
C TYR A 664 -3.09 4.01 -19.54
N TYR A 665 -2.46 2.85 -19.45
CA TYR A 665 -1.00 2.74 -19.44
C TYR A 665 -0.55 1.73 -20.49
N PHE A 666 -1.19 0.56 -20.56
CA PHE A 666 -0.79 -0.54 -21.42
C PHE A 666 -1.59 -0.70 -22.72
N ASP A 667 -2.74 -0.03 -22.88
CA ASP A 667 -3.64 -0.13 -24.05
C ASP A 667 -3.78 -1.57 -24.59
N ILE A 668 -4.01 -2.55 -23.69
CA ILE A 668 -3.99 -3.99 -24.03
C ILE A 668 -5.02 -4.32 -25.12
N ASP A 669 -6.12 -3.58 -25.14
CA ASP A 669 -7.21 -3.73 -26.11
C ASP A 669 -6.97 -2.97 -27.43
N LEU A 670 -5.88 -2.20 -27.53
CA LEU A 670 -5.44 -1.41 -28.68
C LEU A 670 -6.53 -0.45 -29.20
N ASP A 671 -7.25 0.23 -28.30
CA ASP A 671 -8.37 1.13 -28.62
C ASP A 671 -8.22 2.57 -28.11
N ILE A 672 -7.06 2.91 -27.53
CA ILE A 672 -6.75 4.27 -27.02
C ILE A 672 -5.59 4.93 -27.77
N TYR A 673 -4.45 4.27 -27.99
CA TYR A 673 -3.22 4.90 -28.47
C TYR A 673 -2.96 4.70 -29.96
N ARG A 674 -2.08 3.77 -30.31
CA ARG A 674 -1.46 3.65 -31.64
C ARG A 674 -2.46 3.47 -32.79
N THR A 675 -3.63 2.89 -32.51
CA THR A 675 -4.72 2.69 -33.48
C THR A 675 -5.51 3.97 -33.76
N LYS A 676 -5.60 4.90 -32.80
CA LYS A 676 -6.30 6.19 -32.93
C LYS A 676 -5.38 7.36 -33.26
N TYR A 677 -4.11 7.28 -32.89
CA TYR A 677 -3.12 8.33 -33.07
C TYR A 677 -1.88 7.77 -33.79
N PRO A 678 -1.89 7.66 -35.13
CA PRO A 678 -0.80 7.02 -35.90
C PRO A 678 0.59 7.65 -35.70
N SER A 679 0.65 8.91 -35.26
CA SER A 679 1.90 9.60 -34.92
C SER A 679 2.47 9.20 -33.55
N TYR A 680 1.63 8.65 -32.65
CA TYR A 680 2.06 8.08 -31.37
C TYR A 680 2.43 6.60 -31.60
N ALA A 681 3.71 6.34 -31.82
CA ALA A 681 4.20 5.04 -32.27
C ALA A 681 4.29 3.96 -31.17
N HIS A 682 3.99 4.31 -29.93
CA HIS A 682 4.21 3.48 -28.74
C HIS A 682 2.95 2.70 -28.32
N SER A 683 3.15 1.51 -27.74
CA SER A 683 2.06 0.73 -27.11
C SER A 683 1.75 1.15 -25.67
N THR A 684 2.55 2.03 -25.09
CA THR A 684 2.42 2.48 -23.69
C THR A 684 2.82 3.95 -23.53
N ILE A 685 2.68 4.48 -22.31
CA ILE A 685 2.99 5.87 -21.95
C ILE A 685 3.98 5.91 -20.78
N GLY A 686 4.65 7.04 -20.58
CA GLY A 686 5.48 7.30 -19.39
C GLY A 686 4.74 8.03 -18.28
N MET A 687 3.84 8.95 -18.61
CA MET A 687 3.01 9.68 -17.63
C MET A 687 1.59 9.90 -18.14
N LEU A 688 0.61 9.71 -17.25
CA LEU A 688 -0.81 10.01 -17.47
C LEU A 688 -1.18 11.30 -16.73
N PHE A 689 -1.84 12.23 -17.41
CA PHE A 689 -2.42 13.45 -16.83
C PHE A 689 -3.95 13.43 -17.02
N ASP A 690 -4.69 14.23 -16.25
CA ASP A 690 -6.12 14.52 -16.43
C ASP A 690 -6.53 14.84 -17.89
N SER A 691 -5.67 15.58 -18.61
CA SER A 691 -5.95 16.03 -19.98
C SER A 691 -4.78 15.85 -20.96
N MET A 692 -3.80 15.00 -20.62
CA MET A 692 -2.70 14.59 -21.51
C MET A 692 -2.24 13.15 -21.22
N PHE A 693 -1.60 12.50 -22.18
CA PHE A 693 -0.66 11.40 -21.92
C PHE A 693 0.62 11.61 -22.75
N THR A 694 1.77 11.17 -22.25
CA THR A 694 3.06 11.45 -22.89
C THR A 694 4.04 10.29 -22.79
N TRP A 695 4.86 10.14 -23.82
CA TRP A 695 6.09 9.33 -23.82
C TRP A 695 7.21 10.17 -23.19
N ASP A 696 7.20 10.29 -21.87
CA ASP A 696 8.16 11.11 -21.12
C ASP A 696 8.23 10.72 -19.64
N LEU A 697 9.26 11.21 -18.93
CA LEU A 697 9.44 11.08 -17.47
C LEU A 697 9.75 12.44 -16.83
N TRP A 698 9.64 12.52 -15.50
CA TRP A 698 10.17 13.62 -14.71
C TRP A 698 11.70 13.74 -14.78
N TRP A 699 12.41 12.60 -14.83
CA TRP A 699 13.87 12.50 -14.76
C TRP A 699 14.50 11.98 -16.06
N SER A 700 15.80 11.68 -16.06
CA SER A 700 16.56 11.22 -17.25
C SER A 700 17.54 10.08 -16.89
N PRO A 701 17.85 9.16 -17.83
CA PRO A 701 17.55 9.18 -19.26
C PRO A 701 16.08 8.85 -19.60
N LYS A 702 15.57 9.46 -20.67
CA LYS A 702 14.21 9.29 -21.20
C LYS A 702 14.24 8.30 -22.37
N ILE A 703 14.38 7.02 -22.04
CA ILE A 703 14.65 5.91 -22.96
C ILE A 703 13.62 4.80 -22.77
N ASN A 704 13.51 3.83 -23.69
CA ASN A 704 12.48 2.77 -23.59
C ASN A 704 12.61 2.01 -22.25
N LYS A 705 13.85 1.72 -21.83
CA LYS A 705 14.15 0.99 -20.58
C LYS A 705 13.71 1.70 -19.30
N THR A 706 13.55 3.02 -19.32
CA THR A 706 13.09 3.82 -18.16
C THR A 706 11.61 4.18 -18.28
N ILE A 707 11.18 4.67 -19.44
CA ILE A 707 9.79 5.08 -19.71
C ILE A 707 8.82 3.90 -19.57
N MET A 708 9.20 2.72 -20.05
CA MET A 708 8.41 1.50 -19.88
C MET A 708 8.70 0.81 -18.54
N GLY A 709 9.88 1.06 -17.95
CA GLY A 709 10.33 0.41 -16.72
C GLY A 709 9.62 0.93 -15.47
N ILE A 710 9.31 2.23 -15.45
CA ILE A 710 8.59 2.87 -14.33
C ILE A 710 7.16 2.35 -14.16
N GLN A 711 6.57 1.73 -15.20
CA GLN A 711 5.22 1.15 -15.17
C GLN A 711 5.17 -0.30 -14.69
N ILE A 712 6.33 -0.91 -14.40
CA ILE A 712 6.42 -2.29 -13.93
C ILE A 712 7.17 -2.44 -12.60
N LEU A 713 8.00 -1.45 -12.20
CA LEU A 713 8.74 -1.49 -10.95
C LEU A 713 7.89 -0.98 -9.77
N PRO A 714 8.01 -1.56 -8.56
CA PRO A 714 8.83 -2.72 -8.22
C PRO A 714 8.19 -4.03 -8.69
N VAL A 715 8.96 -4.88 -9.38
CA VAL A 715 8.52 -6.24 -9.69
C VAL A 715 8.77 -7.15 -8.47
N ASN A 716 7.70 -7.37 -7.71
CA ASN A 716 7.65 -8.17 -6.48
C ASN A 716 6.63 -9.34 -6.66
N PRO A 717 6.56 -10.30 -5.73
CA PRO A 717 5.56 -11.39 -5.74
C PRO A 717 4.09 -10.93 -5.70
N THR A 718 3.86 -9.64 -5.43
CA THR A 718 2.57 -8.93 -5.53
C THR A 718 2.26 -8.40 -6.93
N SER A 719 3.24 -8.29 -7.83
CA SER A 719 3.11 -7.71 -9.18
C SER A 719 2.56 -8.69 -10.22
N LEU A 720 1.83 -9.74 -9.80
CA LEU A 720 1.28 -10.78 -10.68
C LEU A 720 0.30 -10.26 -11.74
N TYR A 721 -0.28 -9.07 -11.53
CA TYR A 721 -1.12 -8.40 -12.53
C TYR A 721 -0.41 -8.18 -13.88
N LEU A 722 0.92 -8.01 -13.87
CA LEU A 722 1.76 -7.90 -15.07
C LEU A 722 1.82 -9.20 -15.89
N ALA A 723 1.40 -10.32 -15.31
CA ALA A 723 1.37 -11.64 -15.93
C ALA A 723 -0.05 -12.11 -16.31
N TYR A 724 -1.08 -11.27 -16.11
CA TYR A 724 -2.47 -11.64 -16.43
C TYR A 724 -2.69 -11.78 -17.96
N ASP A 725 -1.92 -11.05 -18.77
CA ASP A 725 -1.80 -11.25 -20.22
C ASP A 725 -0.33 -11.37 -20.62
N THR A 726 0.13 -12.61 -20.82
CA THR A 726 1.52 -12.91 -21.19
C THR A 726 1.84 -12.54 -22.64
N THR A 727 0.84 -12.43 -23.53
CA THR A 727 1.05 -11.97 -24.92
C THR A 727 1.33 -10.48 -24.94
N HIS A 728 0.55 -9.69 -24.19
CA HIS A 728 0.85 -8.28 -24.00
C HIS A 728 2.22 -8.09 -23.32
N ALA A 729 2.52 -8.83 -22.23
CA ALA A 729 3.81 -8.72 -21.56
C ALA A 729 5.01 -9.02 -22.49
N GLN A 730 4.89 -10.01 -23.39
CA GLN A 730 5.90 -10.30 -24.41
C GLN A 730 6.05 -9.16 -25.42
N GLN A 731 4.95 -8.57 -25.90
CA GLN A 731 4.97 -7.41 -26.80
C GLN A 731 5.62 -6.18 -26.13
N TYR A 732 5.27 -5.91 -24.87
CA TYR A 732 5.82 -4.84 -24.05
C TYR A 732 7.34 -4.97 -23.89
N TYR A 733 7.83 -6.16 -23.55
CA TYR A 733 9.27 -6.42 -23.48
C TYR A 733 9.96 -6.29 -24.85
N THR A 734 9.27 -6.65 -25.94
CA THR A 734 9.81 -6.57 -27.31
C THR A 734 9.98 -5.12 -27.77
N GLU A 735 9.03 -4.23 -27.48
CA GLU A 735 9.17 -2.79 -27.73
C GLU A 735 10.28 -2.16 -26.86
N MET A 736 10.36 -2.54 -25.58
CA MET A 736 11.44 -2.12 -24.69
C MET A 736 12.82 -2.50 -25.24
N ASN A 737 12.98 -3.75 -25.66
CA ASN A 737 14.25 -4.30 -26.14
C ASN A 737 14.56 -3.92 -27.60
N GLY A 738 13.71 -3.11 -28.26
CA GLY A 738 13.96 -2.56 -29.59
C GLY A 738 15.01 -1.44 -29.63
N GLU A 739 15.36 -0.87 -28.47
CA GLU A 739 16.35 0.21 -28.34
C GLU A 739 17.77 -0.32 -28.04
N THR A 740 18.74 0.15 -28.81
CA THR A 740 20.16 -0.23 -28.69
C THR A 740 20.88 0.55 -27.59
N GLY A 741 21.62 -0.16 -26.71
CA GLY A 741 22.40 0.43 -25.63
C GLY A 741 21.66 0.43 -24.29
N TYR A 742 22.37 0.77 -23.21
CA TYR A 742 21.88 0.64 -21.83
C TYR A 742 21.45 -0.78 -21.44
N ASP A 743 22.06 -1.80 -22.04
CA ASP A 743 21.60 -3.21 -22.00
C ASP A 743 21.46 -3.82 -20.59
N ASN A 744 22.15 -3.24 -19.60
CA ASN A 744 22.14 -3.64 -18.19
C ASN A 744 21.39 -2.67 -17.26
N PHE A 745 20.84 -1.55 -17.76
CA PHE A 745 20.02 -0.63 -16.96
C PHE A 745 18.73 -1.34 -16.53
N TRP A 746 18.49 -1.43 -15.21
CA TRP A 746 17.36 -2.16 -14.62
C TRP A 746 17.19 -3.60 -15.13
N LYS A 747 18.30 -4.29 -15.43
CA LYS A 747 18.29 -5.66 -15.98
C LYS A 747 17.58 -6.66 -15.07
N ASP A 748 17.71 -6.47 -13.76
CA ASP A 748 16.97 -7.19 -12.72
C ASP A 748 15.45 -7.03 -12.81
N VAL A 749 14.96 -5.80 -13.02
CA VAL A 749 13.53 -5.53 -13.22
C VAL A 749 13.05 -6.19 -14.51
N TRP A 750 13.76 -5.95 -15.62
CA TRP A 750 13.40 -6.45 -16.94
C TRP A 750 13.44 -7.97 -17.06
N LEU A 751 14.38 -8.65 -16.40
CA LEU A 751 14.44 -10.12 -16.41
C LEU A 751 13.43 -10.77 -15.46
N LYS A 752 13.08 -10.13 -14.32
CA LYS A 752 11.90 -10.55 -13.55
C LYS A 752 10.63 -10.45 -14.39
N PHE A 753 10.42 -9.34 -15.09
CA PHE A 753 9.26 -9.17 -15.99
C PHE A 753 9.25 -10.17 -17.15
N LYS A 754 10.40 -10.39 -17.82
CA LYS A 754 10.55 -11.42 -18.87
C LYS A 754 10.14 -12.81 -18.36
N SER A 755 10.43 -13.13 -17.10
CA SER A 755 10.09 -14.44 -16.52
C SER A 755 8.60 -14.76 -16.43
N PHE A 756 7.71 -13.75 -16.54
CA PHE A 756 6.27 -13.98 -16.62
C PHE A 756 5.81 -14.69 -17.90
N PHE A 757 6.58 -14.60 -19.00
CA PHE A 757 6.24 -15.21 -20.30
C PHE A 757 7.37 -16.09 -20.88
N ASP A 758 8.64 -15.79 -20.60
CA ASP A 758 9.82 -16.55 -21.02
C ASP A 758 10.87 -16.66 -19.88
N PRO A 759 10.61 -17.50 -18.86
CA PRO A 759 11.54 -17.67 -17.73
C PRO A 759 12.85 -18.36 -18.10
N ALA A 760 12.83 -19.29 -19.07
CA ALA A 760 14.03 -19.97 -19.54
C ALA A 760 14.98 -18.98 -20.25
N GLY A 761 14.45 -18.16 -21.16
CA GLY A 761 15.20 -17.10 -21.80
C GLY A 761 15.57 -15.97 -20.84
N ALA A 762 14.82 -15.72 -19.77
CA ALA A 762 15.23 -14.78 -18.72
C ALA A 762 16.47 -15.26 -17.96
N LEU A 763 16.60 -16.58 -17.69
CA LEU A 763 17.82 -17.16 -17.11
C LEU A 763 19.00 -17.15 -18.09
N THR A 764 18.75 -17.35 -19.39
CA THR A 764 19.78 -17.22 -20.42
C THR A 764 20.33 -15.80 -20.48
N ASP A 765 19.46 -14.80 -20.58
CA ASP A 765 19.85 -13.38 -20.58
C ASP A 765 20.55 -12.99 -19.27
N TRP A 766 20.13 -13.53 -18.12
CA TRP A 766 20.77 -13.29 -16.81
C TRP A 766 22.22 -13.77 -16.80
N ALA A 767 22.48 -14.98 -17.30
CA ALA A 767 23.82 -15.53 -17.40
C ALA A 767 24.69 -14.73 -18.40
N SER A 768 24.11 -14.29 -19.52
CA SER A 768 24.79 -13.47 -20.53
C SER A 768 25.06 -12.02 -20.10
N ALA A 769 24.23 -11.45 -19.22
CA ALA A 769 24.38 -10.06 -18.74
C ALA A 769 25.60 -9.84 -17.84
N GLY A 770 26.15 -10.91 -17.25
CA GLY A 770 27.39 -10.86 -16.46
C GLY A 770 27.31 -9.97 -15.21
N LEU A 771 26.13 -9.87 -14.58
CA LEU A 771 25.91 -8.94 -13.46
C LEU A 771 26.87 -9.20 -12.28
N PRO A 772 27.65 -8.20 -11.82
CA PRO A 772 28.61 -8.37 -10.74
C PRO A 772 27.90 -8.56 -9.39
N LEU A 773 28.56 -9.23 -8.43
CA LEU A 773 27.98 -9.51 -7.10
C LEU A 773 27.51 -8.26 -6.32
N GLY A 774 28.05 -7.08 -6.63
CA GLY A 774 27.64 -5.80 -6.04
C GLY A 774 26.50 -5.08 -6.77
N PHE A 775 25.86 -5.70 -7.76
CA PHE A 775 24.66 -5.16 -8.41
C PHE A 775 23.44 -5.35 -7.47
N PRO A 776 22.47 -4.41 -7.39
CA PRO A 776 22.28 -3.21 -8.21
C PRO A 776 23.16 -2.00 -7.83
N ASP A 777 23.82 -2.03 -6.68
CA ASP A 777 24.45 -0.85 -6.04
C ASP A 777 25.73 -0.36 -6.75
N THR A 778 26.35 -1.20 -7.57
CA THR A 778 27.57 -0.85 -8.33
C THR A 778 27.23 -0.10 -9.62
N TRP A 779 27.46 1.22 -9.63
CA TRP A 779 27.31 2.06 -10.81
C TRP A 779 28.37 1.74 -11.88
N ALA A 780 28.01 0.92 -12.86
CA ALA A 780 28.77 0.72 -14.08
C ALA A 780 28.37 1.76 -15.15
N SER A 781 29.26 2.02 -16.11
CA SER A 781 29.04 2.95 -17.24
C SER A 781 27.84 2.61 -18.14
N ASN A 782 27.22 1.44 -17.95
CA ASN A 782 26.16 0.89 -18.78
C ASN A 782 24.79 0.81 -18.04
N GLY A 783 24.67 1.42 -16.86
CA GLY A 783 23.46 1.47 -16.04
C GLY A 783 23.55 0.67 -14.73
N GLY A 784 22.78 1.13 -13.72
CA GLY A 784 22.56 0.41 -12.45
C GLY A 784 21.25 -0.39 -12.45
N GLY A 785 21.01 -1.17 -11.40
CA GLY A 785 19.73 -1.85 -11.16
C GLY A 785 18.74 -1.01 -10.36
N ASP A 786 17.63 -1.62 -9.94
CA ASP A 786 16.63 -0.96 -9.08
C ASP A 786 17.05 -0.99 -7.61
N ASP A 787 17.04 0.17 -6.94
CA ASP A 787 17.50 0.30 -5.54
C ASP A 787 16.64 -0.53 -4.55
N GLY A 788 15.44 -0.96 -4.96
CA GLY A 788 14.48 -1.74 -4.16
C GLY A 788 14.60 -3.27 -4.29
N THR A 789 15.55 -3.80 -5.05
CA THR A 789 15.72 -5.25 -5.25
C THR A 789 17.16 -5.73 -5.00
N THR A 790 17.38 -7.05 -5.08
CA THR A 790 18.70 -7.69 -4.95
C THR A 790 18.89 -8.77 -6.01
N LEU A 791 20.14 -9.20 -6.23
CA LEU A 791 20.43 -10.39 -7.03
C LEU A 791 19.79 -11.65 -6.41
N THR A 792 19.80 -11.79 -5.08
CA THR A 792 19.13 -12.89 -4.37
C THR A 792 17.63 -12.94 -4.70
N HIS A 793 16.92 -11.81 -4.56
CA HIS A 793 15.49 -11.73 -4.84
C HIS A 793 15.19 -11.95 -6.32
N SER A 794 15.85 -11.22 -7.22
CA SER A 794 15.58 -11.31 -8.65
C SER A 794 15.92 -12.68 -9.24
N TYR A 795 17.00 -13.33 -8.78
CA TYR A 795 17.35 -14.68 -9.26
C TYR A 795 16.41 -15.77 -8.72
N GLN A 796 15.95 -15.66 -7.46
CA GLN A 796 14.93 -16.56 -6.92
C GLN A 796 13.58 -16.39 -7.67
N PHE A 797 13.17 -15.15 -7.94
CA PHE A 797 11.95 -14.81 -8.67
C PHE A 797 11.91 -15.47 -10.06
N ILE A 798 12.99 -15.32 -10.84
CA ILE A 798 13.07 -15.89 -12.19
C ILE A 798 13.07 -17.43 -12.13
N ASN A 799 13.78 -18.03 -11.16
CA ASN A 799 13.79 -19.49 -11.00
C ASN A 799 12.42 -20.06 -10.58
N PHE A 800 11.61 -19.32 -9.81
CA PHE A 800 10.25 -19.73 -9.49
C PHE A 800 9.43 -19.93 -10.78
N PHE A 801 9.34 -18.93 -11.66
CA PHE A 801 8.65 -19.07 -12.94
C PHE A 801 9.29 -20.12 -13.86
N ASP A 802 10.62 -20.31 -13.82
CA ASP A 802 11.26 -21.39 -14.58
C ASP A 802 10.87 -22.78 -14.04
N SER A 803 10.67 -22.96 -12.73
CA SER A 803 10.20 -24.23 -12.15
C SER A 803 8.72 -24.48 -12.47
N VAL A 804 7.84 -23.49 -12.21
CA VAL A 804 6.38 -23.69 -12.15
C VAL A 804 5.61 -23.16 -13.37
N GLY A 805 6.29 -22.52 -14.33
CA GLY A 805 5.70 -21.97 -15.55
C GLY A 805 4.93 -20.66 -15.33
N THR A 806 4.17 -20.24 -16.34
CA THR A 806 3.51 -18.92 -16.37
C THR A 806 2.26 -18.89 -15.50
N LEU A 807 1.80 -17.69 -15.14
CA LEU A 807 0.58 -17.52 -14.34
C LEU A 807 -0.66 -18.08 -15.08
N ASN A 808 -1.58 -18.67 -14.33
CA ASN A 808 -2.89 -19.10 -14.81
C ASN A 808 -4.01 -18.41 -14.02
N THR A 809 -4.74 -17.54 -14.72
CA THR A 809 -5.81 -16.70 -14.17
C THR A 809 -7.16 -17.40 -14.09
N GLY A 810 -7.23 -18.68 -14.49
CA GLY A 810 -8.42 -19.51 -14.58
C GLY A 810 -8.94 -20.04 -13.24
N TYR A 811 -8.40 -19.61 -12.11
CA TYR A 811 -8.75 -20.13 -10.77
C TYR A 811 -8.85 -19.01 -9.73
N TYR A 812 -9.44 -19.34 -8.59
CA TYR A 812 -9.39 -18.54 -7.38
C TYR A 812 -9.32 -19.42 -6.13
N ALA A 813 -8.93 -18.83 -4.99
CA ALA A 813 -8.88 -19.53 -3.72
C ALA A 813 -9.52 -18.74 -2.59
N THR A 814 -10.29 -19.42 -1.73
CA THR A 814 -10.89 -18.85 -0.53
C THR A 814 -10.65 -19.72 0.70
N ASP A 815 -10.73 -19.13 1.89
CA ASP A 815 -10.77 -19.90 3.14
C ASP A 815 -12.17 -20.45 3.42
N SER A 816 -12.32 -21.23 4.51
CA SER A 816 -13.60 -21.81 4.94
C SER A 816 -14.71 -20.79 5.22
N SER A 817 -14.40 -19.49 5.35
CA SER A 817 -15.36 -18.40 5.52
C SER A 817 -15.73 -17.72 4.20
N GLY A 818 -15.17 -18.19 3.07
CA GLY A 818 -15.39 -17.64 1.74
C GLY A 818 -14.52 -16.41 1.42
N ASN A 819 -13.60 -16.02 2.30
CA ASN A 819 -12.74 -14.84 2.10
C ASN A 819 -11.53 -15.19 1.20
N SER A 820 -11.10 -14.26 0.34
CA SER A 820 -9.91 -14.48 -0.48
C SER A 820 -8.67 -14.56 0.41
N VAL A 821 -7.81 -15.51 0.11
CA VAL A 821 -6.45 -15.60 0.66
C VAL A 821 -5.44 -15.11 -0.38
N PRO A 822 -4.17 -14.85 0.00
CA PRO A 822 -3.11 -14.69 -0.98
C PRO A 822 -2.85 -16.04 -1.66
N PHE A 823 -3.03 -16.10 -2.97
CA PHE A 823 -2.84 -17.29 -3.78
C PHE A 823 -2.20 -16.95 -5.13
N ALA A 824 -1.65 -17.98 -5.78
CA ALA A 824 -1.39 -17.98 -7.22
C ALA A 824 -1.65 -19.39 -7.77
N VAL A 825 -1.97 -19.47 -9.06
CA VAL A 825 -1.93 -20.74 -9.81
C VAL A 825 -1.07 -20.50 -11.05
N THR A 826 -0.14 -21.41 -11.34
CA THR A 826 0.72 -21.36 -12.54
C THR A 826 0.58 -22.62 -13.36
N LYS A 827 1.10 -22.60 -14.60
CA LYS A 827 1.05 -23.72 -15.53
C LYS A 827 2.36 -23.88 -16.29
N LYS A 828 2.90 -25.10 -16.31
CA LYS A 828 4.06 -25.50 -17.13
C LYS A 828 3.72 -26.74 -17.95
N GLY A 829 3.58 -26.58 -19.26
CA GLY A 829 3.12 -27.67 -20.14
C GLY A 829 1.71 -28.12 -19.78
N SER A 830 1.55 -29.38 -19.36
CA SER A 830 0.30 -29.93 -18.81
C SER A 830 0.05 -29.55 -17.34
N ASP A 831 1.11 -29.23 -16.61
CA ASP A 831 1.11 -29.32 -15.15
C ASP A 831 0.69 -27.98 -14.53
N TYR A 832 -0.23 -28.03 -13.57
CA TYR A 832 -0.67 -26.87 -12.80
C TYR A 832 0.01 -26.88 -11.43
N THR A 833 0.43 -25.72 -10.94
CA THR A 833 0.95 -25.55 -9.56
C THR A 833 0.06 -24.56 -8.82
N PHE A 834 -0.47 -24.96 -7.67
CA PHE A 834 -1.36 -24.19 -6.82
C PHE A 834 -0.59 -23.75 -5.58
N VAL A 835 -0.60 -22.45 -5.28
CA VAL A 835 0.15 -21.85 -4.16
C VAL A 835 -0.79 -21.00 -3.33
N ALA A 836 -0.76 -21.16 -2.00
CA ALA A 836 -1.49 -20.28 -1.09
C ALA A 836 -0.70 -19.97 0.19
N TYR A 837 -0.93 -18.79 0.75
CA TYR A 837 -0.35 -18.33 2.01
C TYR A 837 -1.42 -18.13 3.08
N ASN A 838 -1.10 -18.49 4.32
CA ASN A 838 -1.93 -18.26 5.49
C ASN A 838 -1.20 -17.37 6.50
N GLY A 839 -1.67 -16.13 6.67
CA GLY A 839 -1.12 -15.19 7.65
C GLY A 839 -1.62 -15.37 9.09
N ALA A 840 -2.62 -16.24 9.31
CA ALA A 840 -3.20 -16.43 10.64
C ALA A 840 -2.27 -17.21 11.59
N ALA A 841 -2.51 -17.05 12.89
CA ALA A 841 -1.81 -17.78 13.95
C ALA A 841 -2.26 -19.25 14.10
N SER A 842 -3.28 -19.68 13.36
CA SER A 842 -3.77 -21.06 13.26
C SER A 842 -3.74 -21.53 11.81
N ALA A 843 -3.74 -22.84 11.59
CA ALA A 843 -3.86 -23.41 10.24
C ALA A 843 -5.23 -23.06 9.60
N LYS A 844 -5.25 -22.92 8.27
CA LYS A 844 -6.46 -22.65 7.49
C LYS A 844 -6.68 -23.72 6.42
N ILE A 845 -7.94 -24.11 6.27
CA ILE A 845 -8.40 -24.83 5.08
C ILE A 845 -8.67 -23.79 3.99
N ILE A 846 -7.99 -23.94 2.86
CA ILE A 846 -8.09 -23.10 1.67
C ILE A 846 -8.58 -23.99 0.52
N THR A 847 -9.62 -23.56 -0.18
CA THR A 847 -10.19 -24.30 -1.31
C THR A 847 -9.98 -23.52 -2.60
N PHE A 848 -9.45 -24.20 -3.61
CA PHE A 848 -9.29 -23.67 -4.97
C PHE A 848 -10.51 -24.04 -5.83
N TYR A 849 -10.91 -23.10 -6.67
CA TYR A 849 -12.09 -23.20 -7.53
C TYR A 849 -11.75 -22.76 -8.96
N PRO A 850 -12.30 -23.40 -10.01
CA PRO A 850 -12.13 -22.95 -11.38
C PRO A 850 -13.03 -21.74 -11.69
N ARG A 851 -12.52 -20.82 -12.52
CA ARG A 851 -13.31 -19.79 -13.20
C ARG A 851 -13.82 -20.34 -14.54
N GLY A 852 -14.93 -19.81 -15.03
CA GLY A 852 -15.65 -20.33 -16.21
C GLY A 852 -14.74 -20.59 -17.41
N GLY A 853 -14.87 -21.79 -18.02
CA GLY A 853 -14.04 -22.25 -19.14
C GLY A 853 -12.71 -22.91 -18.74
N SER A 854 -12.29 -22.82 -17.49
CA SER A 854 -11.07 -23.49 -17.00
C SER A 854 -11.33 -24.96 -16.65
N PRO A 855 -10.31 -25.85 -16.73
CA PRO A 855 -10.43 -27.22 -16.24
C PRO A 855 -10.84 -27.27 -14.76
N ALA A 856 -11.48 -28.37 -14.35
CA ALA A 856 -11.72 -28.62 -12.93
C ALA A 856 -10.39 -28.71 -12.17
N VAL A 857 -10.36 -28.20 -10.93
CA VAL A 857 -9.21 -28.33 -10.05
C VAL A 857 -8.96 -29.82 -9.78
N PRO A 858 -7.73 -30.34 -9.89
CA PRO A 858 -7.44 -31.75 -9.61
C PRO A 858 -7.79 -32.16 -8.17
N GLY A 859 -8.19 -33.42 -7.98
CA GLY A 859 -8.49 -33.98 -6.66
C GLY A 859 -9.64 -33.25 -5.96
N SER A 860 -9.41 -32.80 -4.72
CA SER A 860 -10.39 -32.05 -3.92
C SER A 860 -10.32 -30.53 -4.12
N GLY A 861 -9.21 -30.01 -4.64
CA GLY A 861 -8.88 -28.58 -4.58
C GLY A 861 -8.66 -28.02 -3.16
N ILE A 862 -8.61 -28.87 -2.13
CA ILE A 862 -8.51 -28.44 -0.73
C ILE A 862 -7.06 -28.53 -0.23
N MET A 863 -6.55 -27.42 0.28
CA MET A 863 -5.21 -27.23 0.85
C MET A 863 -5.33 -26.91 2.34
N ASN A 864 -4.67 -27.68 3.22
CA ASN A 864 -4.49 -27.29 4.62
C ASN A 864 -3.17 -26.53 4.76
N VAL A 865 -3.23 -25.22 5.03
CA VAL A 865 -2.07 -24.34 5.08
C VAL A 865 -1.76 -23.98 6.54
N PRO A 866 -0.61 -24.42 7.10
CA PRO A 866 -0.21 -24.13 8.48
C PRO A 866 -0.19 -22.63 8.80
N ALA A 867 -0.19 -22.30 10.10
CA ALA A 867 -0.08 -20.92 10.58
C ALA A 867 1.16 -20.22 10.03
N ARG A 868 1.01 -18.96 9.59
CA ARG A 868 2.09 -18.09 9.08
C ARG A 868 2.99 -18.74 8.01
N SER A 869 2.40 -19.55 7.13
CA SER A 869 3.15 -20.36 6.14
C SER A 869 2.62 -20.21 4.71
N ILE A 870 3.48 -20.54 3.74
CA ILE A 870 3.12 -20.70 2.32
C ILE A 870 3.22 -22.19 1.97
N MET A 871 2.25 -22.70 1.21
CA MET A 871 2.23 -24.07 0.71
C MET A 871 2.07 -24.09 -0.80
N THR A 872 2.56 -25.15 -1.45
CA THR A 872 2.56 -25.35 -2.90
C THR A 872 2.20 -26.80 -3.22
N THR A 873 1.39 -27.03 -4.25
CA THR A 873 1.08 -28.39 -4.73
C THR A 873 0.84 -28.44 -6.23
N LYS A 874 1.14 -29.59 -6.83
CA LYS A 874 0.79 -29.92 -8.23
C LYS A 874 -0.33 -30.97 -8.33
N ASP A 875 -0.68 -31.62 -7.22
CA ASP A 875 -1.68 -32.66 -7.16
C ASP A 875 -2.32 -32.74 -5.77
N PHE A 876 -3.63 -32.45 -5.69
CA PHE A 876 -4.38 -32.53 -4.44
C PHE A 876 -4.67 -33.97 -3.97
N ALA A 877 -4.47 -34.99 -4.82
CA ALA A 877 -4.66 -36.39 -4.43
C ALA A 877 -3.48 -36.95 -3.62
N SER A 878 -2.25 -36.55 -3.98
CA SER A 878 -1.04 -36.76 -3.17
C SER A 878 -0.87 -35.71 -2.06
N PHE A 879 -1.54 -34.56 -2.13
CA PHE A 879 -1.66 -33.58 -1.03
C PHE A 879 -2.55 -34.05 0.14
N LYS A 880 -2.41 -35.31 0.55
CA LYS A 880 -2.88 -35.77 1.86
C LYS A 880 -1.81 -35.41 2.89
N THR A 881 -1.89 -34.15 3.35
CA THR A 881 -1.03 -33.58 4.41
C THR A 881 0.47 -33.73 4.14
N ASP A 882 0.98 -32.94 3.18
CA ASP A 882 2.40 -32.60 3.07
C ASP A 882 2.83 -31.54 4.11
N GLY A 883 1.84 -30.88 4.74
CA GLY A 883 2.05 -30.11 5.94
C GLY A 883 2.89 -30.94 6.89
N SER A 884 3.81 -30.27 7.58
CA SER A 884 4.36 -30.82 8.79
C SER A 884 3.20 -31.19 9.71
N LEU A 885 2.81 -32.46 9.68
CA LEU A 885 2.12 -33.15 10.75
C LEU A 885 3.13 -33.22 11.90
N VAL A 886 3.36 -32.05 12.49
CA VAL A 886 3.36 -31.87 13.92
C VAL A 886 2.03 -32.47 14.38
N PHE A 887 2.02 -33.77 14.62
CA PHE A 887 1.03 -34.40 15.46
C PHE A 887 1.30 -33.88 16.88
N ASN A 888 0.83 -32.66 17.13
CA ASN A 888 0.51 -32.17 18.46
C ASN A 888 -0.68 -33.00 18.95
N TYR A 889 -0.40 -34.25 19.32
CA TYR A 889 -1.32 -35.05 20.12
C TYR A 889 -1.27 -34.51 21.55
N ASN A 890 -1.80 -33.29 21.71
CA ASN A 890 -1.85 -32.56 22.97
C ASN A 890 -2.89 -33.21 23.89
N TYR A 891 -2.61 -34.44 24.33
CA TYR A 891 -3.29 -35.03 25.45
C TYR A 891 -2.72 -34.41 26.73
N ALA A 892 -3.29 -33.28 27.12
CA ALA A 892 -3.06 -32.72 28.45
C ALA A 892 -3.58 -33.74 29.47
N SER A 893 -2.66 -34.38 30.20
CA SER A 893 -3.06 -35.12 31.39
C SER A 893 -3.73 -34.17 32.40
N PRO A 894 -4.62 -34.65 33.29
CA PRO A 894 -5.20 -33.82 34.37
C PRO A 894 -4.15 -33.10 35.24
N ASN A 895 -2.91 -33.59 35.19
CA ASN A 895 -1.77 -33.14 35.96
C ASN A 895 -0.80 -32.24 35.16
N GLY A 896 -1.17 -31.71 33.98
CA GLY A 896 -0.44 -30.62 33.31
C GLY A 896 0.74 -31.00 32.40
N TRP A 897 0.89 -32.28 32.03
CA TRP A 897 1.95 -32.79 31.13
C TRP A 897 1.44 -33.03 29.69
N GLY A 898 2.30 -32.87 28.68
CA GLY A 898 2.00 -33.13 27.26
C GLY A 898 3.18 -33.75 26.47
N VAL A 899 2.93 -34.23 25.26
CA VAL A 899 3.95 -34.83 24.38
C VAL A 899 3.72 -34.40 22.94
N SER A 900 4.75 -33.92 22.25
CA SER A 900 4.69 -33.52 20.83
C SER A 900 5.72 -34.28 19.99
N ILE A 901 5.28 -34.87 18.88
CA ILE A 901 6.18 -35.57 17.95
C ILE A 901 6.33 -34.68 16.70
N THR A 902 7.57 -34.40 16.31
CA THR A 902 7.89 -33.45 15.23
C THR A 902 8.81 -34.07 14.19
N GLY A 903 8.79 -33.57 12.95
CA GLY A 903 9.77 -33.95 11.92
C GLY A 903 9.56 -35.29 11.21
N MET A 904 8.32 -35.76 11.05
CA MET A 904 8.02 -36.90 10.16
C MET A 904 8.07 -36.52 8.67
N SER A 905 8.52 -37.46 7.82
CA SER A 905 8.42 -37.37 6.36
C SER A 905 7.11 -38.01 5.87
N PRO A 906 6.39 -37.46 4.87
CA PRO A 906 5.02 -37.91 4.52
C PRO A 906 4.89 -39.32 3.92
N ALA A 907 5.98 -40.04 3.69
CA ALA A 907 5.98 -41.32 2.98
C ALA A 907 5.42 -42.52 3.78
N LEU A 908 4.90 -42.31 5.00
CA LEU A 908 4.59 -43.37 5.96
C LEU A 908 3.26 -43.10 6.68
N ASN A 909 2.25 -43.92 6.41
CA ASN A 909 1.01 -43.94 7.19
C ASN A 909 1.29 -44.54 8.58
N PHE A 910 0.99 -43.80 9.64
CA PHE A 910 1.11 -44.27 11.03
C PHE A 910 -0.17 -43.96 11.81
N ASP A 911 -0.67 -44.94 12.56
CA ASP A 911 -1.45 -44.68 13.77
C ASP A 911 -0.49 -44.71 14.96
N ILE A 912 -0.46 -43.63 15.75
CA ILE A 912 0.24 -43.59 17.04
C ILE A 912 -0.84 -43.51 18.13
N GLN A 913 -0.82 -44.48 19.04
CA GLN A 913 -1.61 -44.42 20.26
C GLN A 913 -0.70 -44.10 21.44
N ALA A 914 -0.92 -42.94 22.05
CA ALA A 914 -0.30 -42.55 23.31
C ALA A 914 -1.29 -42.78 24.45
N ALA A 915 -0.91 -43.63 25.42
CA ALA A 915 -1.67 -43.86 26.63
C ALA A 915 -0.84 -43.45 27.84
N PHE A 916 -1.42 -42.59 28.69
CA PHE A 916 -0.91 -42.35 30.04
C PHE A 916 -1.38 -43.46 30.97
N SER A 917 -0.50 -43.92 31.85
CA SER A 917 -0.83 -44.86 32.92
C SER A 917 -0.10 -44.46 34.20
N GLU A 918 -0.71 -44.74 35.33
CA GLU A 918 -0.03 -44.58 36.62
C GLU A 918 0.91 -45.78 36.84
N ALA A 919 2.18 -45.49 37.11
CA ALA A 919 3.14 -46.46 37.60
C ALA A 919 2.72 -46.91 39.01
N PRO A 920 2.71 -48.23 39.29
CA PRO A 920 2.81 -48.70 40.66
C PRO A 920 4.11 -48.13 41.24
N ASN A 921 4.02 -47.30 42.28
CA ASN A 921 5.12 -46.54 42.88
C ASN A 921 6.40 -47.39 42.98
N PRO A 922 7.39 -47.22 42.07
CA PRO A 922 8.52 -48.11 41.99
C PRO A 922 9.43 -47.89 43.19
N ALA A 923 9.58 -48.91 44.03
CA ALA A 923 10.29 -48.82 45.30
C ALA A 923 11.68 -48.19 45.11
N SER A 924 11.92 -47.07 45.80
CA SER A 924 13.07 -46.18 45.60
C SER A 924 14.39 -46.86 46.01
N THR A 925 14.99 -47.60 45.08
CA THR A 925 16.31 -48.24 45.26
C THR A 925 17.40 -47.67 44.34
N ASN A 926 17.05 -46.79 43.41
CA ASN A 926 18.01 -46.11 42.54
C ASN A 926 18.44 -44.76 43.15
N THR A 927 19.63 -44.73 43.77
CA THR A 927 20.16 -43.55 44.49
C THR A 927 20.64 -42.39 43.58
N GLN A 928 20.42 -42.48 42.27
CA GLN A 928 20.85 -41.48 41.30
C GLN A 928 19.72 -40.57 40.78
N TYR A 929 18.44 -40.93 40.95
CA TYR A 929 17.30 -40.23 40.34
C TYR A 929 16.09 -40.10 41.28
N GLU A 930 15.33 -39.01 41.14
CA GLU A 930 14.05 -38.75 41.79
C GLU A 930 12.91 -38.89 40.77
N TYR A 931 11.80 -39.53 41.14
CA TYR A 931 10.62 -39.61 40.28
C TYR A 931 9.74 -38.37 40.44
N LEU A 932 9.44 -37.68 39.34
CA LEU A 932 8.61 -36.47 39.36
C LEU A 932 7.17 -36.81 38.98
N GLY A 933 6.49 -37.49 39.92
CA GLY A 933 5.13 -38.00 39.77
C GLY A 933 5.08 -39.47 39.36
N ASN A 934 3.87 -40.04 39.41
CA ASN A 934 3.62 -41.47 39.19
C ASN A 934 3.14 -41.77 37.76
N SER A 935 3.35 -40.90 36.77
CA SER A 935 2.78 -41.07 35.43
C SER A 935 3.84 -41.40 34.38
N TYR A 936 3.55 -42.36 33.52
CA TYR A 936 4.33 -42.64 32.31
C TYR A 936 3.42 -42.65 31.08
N PHE A 937 3.99 -42.38 29.90
CA PHE A 937 3.30 -42.52 28.62
C PHE A 937 3.94 -43.64 27.78
N THR A 938 3.13 -44.42 27.09
CA THR A 938 3.62 -45.44 26.14
C THR A 938 3.28 -45.00 24.72
N VAL A 939 4.29 -44.96 23.84
CA VAL A 939 4.10 -44.61 22.41
C VAL A 939 3.96 -45.90 21.61
N THR A 940 2.72 -46.31 21.34
CA THR A 940 2.44 -47.60 20.69
C THR A 940 2.40 -47.45 19.17
N LYS A 941 3.06 -48.36 18.46
CA LYS A 941 3.17 -48.42 16.99
C LYS A 941 2.44 -49.66 16.46
N THR A 942 1.55 -49.47 15.49
CA THR A 942 0.70 -50.54 14.94
C THR A 942 1.21 -51.18 13.65
N THR A 943 1.83 -50.45 12.69
CA THR A 943 1.94 -51.03 11.31
C THR A 943 3.21 -50.78 10.47
N VAL A 944 4.09 -49.79 10.70
CA VAL A 944 5.18 -49.47 9.72
C VAL A 944 6.55 -49.14 10.38
N SER A 945 7.66 -49.43 9.69
CA SER A 945 9.04 -49.10 10.10
C SER A 945 9.48 -47.69 9.66
N ILE A 946 10.09 -46.91 10.56
CA ILE A 946 10.83 -45.69 10.18
C ILE A 946 12.21 -46.04 9.60
N ASN A 947 12.81 -45.12 8.83
CA ASN A 947 14.16 -45.29 8.30
C ASN A 947 15.10 -44.25 8.93
N GLY A 948 16.02 -44.68 9.80
CA GLY A 948 16.82 -43.79 10.65
C GLY A 948 16.15 -43.49 12.01
N THR A 949 16.38 -42.27 12.54
CA THR A 949 15.78 -41.76 13.78
C THR A 949 15.03 -40.45 13.53
N ILE A 950 14.00 -40.17 14.33
CA ILE A 950 13.21 -38.93 14.28
C ILE A 950 13.19 -38.22 15.65
N PRO A 951 13.02 -36.88 15.71
CA PRO A 951 12.88 -36.18 16.99
C PRO A 951 11.50 -36.41 17.63
N MET A 952 11.50 -36.78 18.90
CA MET A 952 10.34 -36.78 19.80
C MET A 952 10.58 -35.73 20.87
N THR A 953 9.61 -34.85 21.10
CA THR A 953 9.70 -33.77 22.09
C THR A 953 8.72 -34.02 23.23
N TYR A 954 9.23 -33.99 24.46
CA TYR A 954 8.43 -34.07 25.67
C TYR A 954 8.25 -32.66 26.24
N ASP A 955 7.00 -32.20 26.35
CA ASP A 955 6.66 -30.85 26.78
C ASP A 955 6.13 -30.90 28.22
N TYR A 956 6.65 -30.05 29.10
CA TYR A 956 6.20 -30.00 30.49
C TYR A 956 5.81 -28.58 30.90
N SER A 957 4.90 -28.48 31.88
CA SER A 957 4.60 -27.20 32.51
C SER A 957 5.62 -26.91 33.62
N SER A 958 6.00 -25.65 33.79
CA SER A 958 6.76 -25.22 34.97
C SER A 958 5.95 -25.31 36.26
N ALA A 959 4.60 -25.32 36.17
CA ALA A 959 3.71 -25.42 37.33
C ALA A 959 3.69 -26.80 38.01
N VAL A 960 4.26 -27.83 37.37
CA VAL A 960 4.26 -29.23 37.84
C VAL A 960 5.64 -29.69 38.30
N ILE A 961 6.65 -28.81 38.19
CA ILE A 961 7.98 -28.99 38.78
C ILE A 961 7.87 -28.67 40.28
N PRO A 962 8.25 -29.58 41.19
CA PRO A 962 8.23 -29.31 42.62
C PRO A 962 9.12 -28.13 43.01
N ALA A 963 8.64 -27.27 43.91
CA ALA A 963 9.37 -26.09 44.35
C ALA A 963 10.76 -26.46 44.91
N GLY A 964 11.81 -25.89 44.31
CA GLY A 964 13.21 -26.16 44.67
C GLY A 964 13.92 -27.22 43.81
N VAL A 965 13.25 -27.83 42.83
CA VAL A 965 13.91 -28.61 41.77
C VAL A 965 14.47 -27.65 40.72
N ASN A 966 15.75 -27.79 40.35
CA ASN A 966 16.28 -27.07 39.18
C ASN A 966 15.83 -27.78 37.91
N GLU A 967 15.35 -27.02 36.93
CA GLU A 967 14.88 -27.54 35.66
C GLU A 967 16.02 -28.22 34.87
N ASP A 968 17.27 -27.74 34.98
CA ASP A 968 18.44 -28.41 34.36
C ASP A 968 18.68 -29.85 34.88
N ASP A 969 18.14 -30.21 36.04
CA ASP A 969 18.25 -31.55 36.63
C ASP A 969 17.26 -32.54 35.99
N LEU A 970 16.31 -32.11 35.14
CA LEU A 970 15.30 -32.98 34.53
C LEU A 970 15.86 -33.86 33.41
N ARG A 971 15.43 -35.11 33.30
CA ARG A 971 15.73 -36.01 32.18
C ARG A 971 14.49 -36.82 31.80
N LEU A 972 14.34 -37.11 30.51
CA LEU A 972 13.42 -38.15 30.07
C LEU A 972 14.06 -39.52 30.35
N ALA A 973 13.27 -40.50 30.79
CA ALA A 973 13.73 -41.85 31.06
C ALA A 973 12.78 -42.90 30.49
N VAL A 974 13.33 -44.02 30.04
CA VAL A 974 12.58 -45.21 29.63
C VAL A 974 12.19 -45.99 30.88
N TYR A 975 10.89 -46.21 31.06
CA TYR A 975 10.35 -47.13 32.06
C TYR A 975 10.12 -48.50 31.43
N ASP A 976 10.57 -49.55 32.09
CA ASP A 976 10.19 -50.94 31.80
C ASP A 976 9.18 -51.38 32.87
N SER A 977 7.93 -51.56 32.47
CA SER A 977 6.83 -51.94 33.37
C SER A 977 6.88 -53.41 33.81
N ALA A 978 7.59 -54.28 33.07
CA ALA A 978 7.76 -55.69 33.42
C ALA A 978 8.91 -55.88 34.43
N LEU A 979 9.98 -55.09 34.31
CA LEU A 979 11.13 -55.11 35.21
C LEU A 979 11.03 -54.09 36.36
N GLN A 980 10.07 -53.16 36.29
CA GLN A 980 9.95 -51.98 37.17
C GLN A 980 11.21 -51.09 37.22
N THR A 981 12.04 -51.14 36.18
CA THR A 981 13.30 -50.38 36.09
C THR A 981 13.14 -49.11 35.26
N VAL A 982 13.89 -48.07 35.63
CA VAL A 982 13.92 -46.79 34.90
C VAL A 982 15.33 -46.51 34.40
N THR A 983 15.48 -46.34 33.08
CA THR A 983 16.75 -46.07 32.40
C THR A 983 16.75 -44.64 31.85
N PRO A 984 17.58 -43.72 32.38
CA PRO A 984 17.59 -42.32 31.97
C PRO A 984 18.19 -42.13 30.57
N ILE A 985 17.60 -41.21 29.81
CA ILE A 985 18.17 -40.69 28.56
C ILE A 985 18.92 -39.42 28.94
N ASN A 986 20.24 -39.41 28.76
CA ASN A 986 21.08 -38.30 29.22
C ASN A 986 21.05 -37.09 28.25
N ILE A 987 19.88 -36.47 28.12
CA ILE A 987 19.62 -35.25 27.35
C ILE A 987 19.00 -34.23 28.30
N ALA A 988 19.63 -33.07 28.44
CA ALA A 988 19.13 -31.97 29.26
C ALA A 988 17.96 -31.24 28.57
N PRO A 989 17.05 -30.61 29.32
CA PRO A 989 15.95 -29.84 28.75
C PRO A 989 16.42 -28.51 28.13
N ASN A 990 15.56 -27.98 27.27
CA ASN A 990 15.55 -26.56 26.94
C ASN A 990 14.60 -25.82 27.90
N THR A 991 15.19 -25.12 28.86
CA THR A 991 14.47 -24.41 29.94
C THR A 991 13.77 -23.13 29.49
N ILE A 992 13.99 -22.67 28.24
CA ILE A 992 13.25 -21.53 27.66
C ILE A 992 11.91 -21.99 27.07
N SER A 993 11.85 -23.21 26.53
CA SER A 993 10.64 -23.78 25.94
C SER A 993 9.94 -24.82 26.83
N HIS A 994 10.55 -25.19 27.96
CA HIS A 994 10.11 -26.29 28.84
C HIS A 994 9.96 -27.63 28.11
N THR A 995 11.00 -28.01 27.34
CA THR A 995 10.98 -29.21 26.50
C THR A 995 12.22 -30.10 26.63
N ILE A 996 12.07 -31.41 26.42
CA ILE A 996 13.18 -32.37 26.21
C ILE A 996 12.99 -33.06 24.86
N THR A 997 13.93 -32.88 23.93
CA THR A 997 13.88 -33.54 22.61
C THR A 997 14.87 -34.69 22.52
N VAL A 998 14.38 -35.89 22.20
CA VAL A 998 15.16 -37.12 22.04
C VAL A 998 15.04 -37.65 20.61
N GLN A 999 16.08 -38.32 20.10
CA GLN A 999 16.04 -38.98 18.79
C GLN A 999 15.62 -40.45 18.97
N VAL A 1000 14.50 -40.85 18.35
CA VAL A 1000 13.92 -42.20 18.49
C VAL A 1000 14.04 -43.01 17.20
N GLY A 1001 14.49 -44.26 17.33
CA GLY A 1001 14.56 -45.27 16.27
C GLY A 1001 13.38 -46.25 16.30
N ASN A 1002 13.37 -47.23 15.38
CA ASN A 1002 12.34 -48.29 15.38
C ASN A 1002 12.23 -49.07 16.70
N ALA A 1003 13.36 -49.21 17.42
CA ALA A 1003 13.46 -49.92 18.68
C ALA A 1003 13.00 -49.10 19.91
N ASP A 1004 12.57 -47.85 19.70
CA ASP A 1004 12.14 -46.94 20.75
C ASP A 1004 10.60 -46.81 20.85
N PHE A 1005 9.88 -47.25 19.83
CA PHE A 1005 8.43 -47.45 19.90
C PHE A 1005 8.07 -48.62 20.82
N ASN A 1006 6.85 -48.57 21.37
CA ASN A 1006 6.31 -49.48 22.39
C ASN A 1006 7.04 -49.43 23.75
N LYS A 1007 8.01 -48.52 23.94
CA LYS A 1007 8.57 -48.20 25.25
C LYS A 1007 7.66 -47.25 26.02
N SER A 1008 7.71 -47.37 27.34
CA SER A 1008 7.13 -46.40 28.27
C SER A 1008 8.18 -45.35 28.65
N TYR A 1009 7.73 -44.11 28.82
CA TYR A 1009 8.59 -42.96 29.08
C TYR A 1009 8.04 -42.12 30.24
N MET A 1010 8.93 -41.58 31.07
CA MET A 1010 8.60 -40.72 32.21
C MET A 1010 9.67 -39.65 32.44
N LEU A 1011 9.31 -38.59 33.15
CA LEU A 1011 10.23 -37.53 33.57
C LEU A 1011 10.83 -37.86 34.94
N VAL A 1012 12.16 -37.76 35.05
CA VAL A 1012 12.90 -37.94 36.30
C VAL A 1012 13.81 -36.75 36.57
N ARG A 1013 14.14 -36.52 37.84
CA ARG A 1013 15.21 -35.60 38.25
C ARG A 1013 16.49 -36.39 38.46
N VAL A 1014 17.63 -35.86 38.00
CA VAL A 1014 18.96 -36.39 38.35
C VAL A 1014 19.37 -35.84 39.71
N ILE A 1015 19.73 -36.72 40.64
CA ILE A 1015 20.26 -36.34 41.96
C ILE A 1015 21.80 -36.43 41.98
N ASN A 1016 22.41 -37.27 41.12
CA ASN A 1016 23.87 -37.40 41.02
C ASN A 1016 24.39 -37.67 39.59
N ILE A 1017 24.94 -36.64 38.93
CA ILE A 1017 25.96 -36.76 37.87
C ILE A 1017 27.14 -35.84 38.21
N ASP A 1018 28.37 -36.29 37.90
CA ASP A 1018 29.63 -35.61 38.23
C ASP A 1018 29.68 -34.13 37.80
N LYS A 1019 29.48 -33.21 38.76
CA LYS A 1019 30.12 -31.89 38.70
C LYS A 1019 31.55 -32.04 39.21
N SER A 1020 32.55 -31.68 38.42
CA SER A 1020 33.95 -31.81 38.83
C SER A 1020 34.24 -30.97 40.08
N VAL A 1021 34.96 -31.56 41.04
CA VAL A 1021 35.40 -30.86 42.25
C VAL A 1021 36.45 -29.82 41.87
N TYR A 1022 36.27 -28.58 42.33
CA TYR A 1022 37.22 -27.48 42.11
C TYR A 1022 37.41 -26.63 43.37
N ALA A 1023 38.47 -25.81 43.36
CA ALA A 1023 38.85 -24.94 44.46
C ALA A 1023 38.88 -23.46 44.05
N TYR A 1024 38.29 -22.58 44.85
CA TYR A 1024 38.23 -21.14 44.58
C TYR A 1024 38.25 -20.29 45.87
N PRO A 1025 38.74 -19.04 45.87
CA PRO A 1025 39.46 -18.38 44.77
C PRO A 1025 40.86 -18.98 44.56
N ASN A 1026 41.33 -18.93 43.32
CA ASN A 1026 42.67 -19.39 42.93
C ASN A 1026 43.21 -18.45 41.83
N PRO A 1027 44.21 -17.60 42.10
CA PRO A 1027 44.97 -17.48 43.34
C PRO A 1027 44.15 -16.97 44.53
N TYR A 1028 44.49 -17.45 45.73
CA TYR A 1028 44.02 -16.89 46.99
C TYR A 1028 44.94 -15.74 47.41
N ASN A 1029 44.42 -14.50 47.34
CA ASN A 1029 45.10 -13.31 47.85
C ASN A 1029 44.65 -13.01 49.30
N HIS A 1030 45.59 -12.93 50.25
CA HIS A 1030 45.27 -12.75 51.67
C HIS A 1030 44.75 -11.35 52.01
N LEU A 1031 45.01 -10.30 51.23
CA LEU A 1031 44.43 -8.97 51.48
C LEU A 1031 42.94 -8.92 51.11
N ARG A 1032 42.54 -9.60 50.02
CA ARG A 1032 41.17 -9.60 49.50
C ARG A 1032 40.24 -10.61 50.17
N HIS A 1033 40.75 -11.76 50.63
CA HIS A 1033 39.93 -12.91 51.02
C HIS A 1033 40.10 -13.35 52.49
N ARG A 1034 40.54 -12.43 53.39
CA ARG A 1034 40.95 -12.72 54.79
C ARG A 1034 40.03 -13.66 55.55
N SER A 1035 38.72 -13.44 55.46
CA SER A 1035 37.70 -14.12 56.25
C SER A 1035 37.05 -15.30 55.54
N ALA A 1036 37.18 -15.39 54.22
CA ALA A 1036 36.47 -16.36 53.38
C ALA A 1036 37.23 -17.69 53.24
N GLY A 1037 38.57 -17.65 53.20
CA GLY A 1037 39.37 -18.85 52.96
C GLY A 1037 39.30 -19.34 51.50
N ILE A 1038 39.62 -20.62 51.29
CA ILE A 1038 39.52 -21.30 49.98
C ILE A 1038 38.43 -22.35 50.08
N HIS A 1039 37.43 -22.25 49.21
CA HIS A 1039 36.28 -23.12 49.09
C HIS A 1039 36.59 -24.28 48.13
N PHE A 1040 36.27 -25.51 48.54
CA PHE A 1040 36.30 -26.71 47.72
C PHE A 1040 34.85 -27.16 47.48
N ALA A 1041 34.35 -27.02 46.25
CA ALA A 1041 32.94 -27.23 45.90
C ALA A 1041 32.69 -28.56 45.16
N ASN A 1042 31.42 -28.96 45.07
CA ASN A 1042 30.92 -30.21 44.49
C ASN A 1042 31.39 -31.49 45.23
N LEU A 1043 31.59 -31.40 46.54
CA LEU A 1043 32.02 -32.52 47.38
C LEU A 1043 30.85 -33.42 47.79
N GLN A 1044 31.07 -34.73 47.87
CA GLN A 1044 30.13 -35.64 48.55
C GLN A 1044 30.41 -35.64 50.06
N ALA A 1045 29.47 -36.15 50.86
CA ALA A 1045 29.69 -36.37 52.28
C ALA A 1045 30.79 -37.43 52.49
N GLY A 1046 31.68 -37.23 53.46
CA GLY A 1046 32.83 -38.11 53.70
C GLY A 1046 34.02 -37.90 52.75
N ALA A 1047 34.04 -36.83 51.95
CA ALA A 1047 35.15 -36.53 51.06
C ALA A 1047 36.40 -36.12 51.86
N GLN A 1048 37.53 -36.78 51.61
CA GLN A 1048 38.82 -36.45 52.24
C GLN A 1048 39.57 -35.43 51.38
N ILE A 1049 39.97 -34.31 51.98
CA ILE A 1049 40.78 -33.26 51.36
C ILE A 1049 42.15 -33.25 52.04
N SER A 1050 43.23 -33.43 51.28
CA SER A 1050 44.61 -33.38 51.75
C SER A 1050 45.39 -32.33 50.94
N ILE A 1051 46.15 -31.45 51.58
CA ILE A 1051 46.89 -30.36 50.93
C ILE A 1051 48.36 -30.43 51.29
N TYR A 1052 49.23 -30.24 50.30
CA TYR A 1052 50.67 -30.43 50.37
C TYR A 1052 51.42 -29.19 49.86
N ASN A 1053 52.60 -28.92 50.42
CA ASN A 1053 53.54 -27.94 49.84
C ASN A 1053 54.30 -28.55 48.64
N ILE A 1054 55.09 -27.74 47.93
CA ILE A 1054 55.89 -28.21 46.78
C ILE A 1054 56.95 -29.28 47.12
N SER A 1055 57.37 -29.35 48.38
CA SER A 1055 58.29 -30.38 48.89
C SER A 1055 57.59 -31.72 49.17
N GLY A 1056 56.26 -31.80 49.00
CA GLY A 1056 55.47 -33.00 49.24
C GLY A 1056 55.02 -33.20 50.69
N GLU A 1057 55.29 -32.25 51.59
CA GLU A 1057 54.85 -32.33 52.98
C GLU A 1057 53.36 -31.99 53.10
N LYS A 1058 52.58 -32.82 53.81
CA LYS A 1058 51.15 -32.57 54.03
C LYS A 1058 50.97 -31.45 55.05
N VAL A 1059 50.44 -30.31 54.61
CA VAL A 1059 50.21 -29.13 55.46
C VAL A 1059 48.80 -29.10 56.05
N PHE A 1060 47.79 -29.63 55.36
CA PHE A 1060 46.40 -29.65 55.85
C PHE A 1060 45.68 -30.94 55.46
N GLU A 1061 44.77 -31.40 56.31
CA GLU A 1061 43.89 -32.54 56.02
C GLU A 1061 42.56 -32.44 56.77
N THR A 1062 41.44 -32.70 56.08
CA THR A 1062 40.09 -32.75 56.66
C THR A 1062 39.20 -33.76 55.94
N THR A 1063 38.07 -34.12 56.54
CA THR A 1063 37.01 -34.93 55.93
C THR A 1063 35.68 -34.19 56.04
N THR A 1064 34.89 -34.13 54.96
CA THR A 1064 33.60 -33.41 54.98
C THR A 1064 32.53 -34.17 55.75
N ALA A 1065 31.80 -33.48 56.63
CA ALA A 1065 30.67 -34.05 57.36
C ALA A 1065 29.38 -34.12 56.51
N SER A 1066 29.26 -33.25 55.50
CA SER A 1066 28.12 -33.16 54.58
C SER A 1066 28.58 -33.00 53.13
N SER A 1067 27.68 -33.24 52.19
CA SER A 1067 27.87 -32.89 50.78
C SER A 1067 27.76 -31.39 50.54
N GLY A 1068 28.33 -30.91 49.43
CA GLY A 1068 28.32 -29.52 49.01
C GLY A 1068 29.73 -28.93 48.94
N GLU A 1069 30.13 -28.21 49.98
CA GLU A 1069 31.35 -27.40 49.99
C GLU A 1069 32.12 -27.51 51.31
N CYS A 1070 33.45 -27.39 51.24
CA CYS A 1070 34.33 -27.32 52.40
C CYS A 1070 35.29 -26.14 52.30
N VAL A 1071 35.40 -25.35 53.36
CA VAL A 1071 36.25 -24.15 53.39
C VAL A 1071 37.53 -24.40 54.17
N TRP A 1072 38.67 -24.10 53.56
CA TRP A 1072 39.98 -24.11 54.19
C TRP A 1072 40.44 -22.68 54.52
N ASN A 1073 40.70 -22.42 55.80
CA ASN A 1073 41.12 -21.12 56.33
C ASN A 1073 42.62 -20.79 56.15
N VAL A 1074 43.31 -21.49 55.25
CA VAL A 1074 44.72 -21.24 54.88
C VAL A 1074 45.68 -21.34 56.09
N ARG A 1075 45.43 -22.34 56.93
CA ARG A 1075 46.25 -22.74 58.09
C ARG A 1075 46.57 -24.24 58.03
N ASN A 1076 47.68 -24.63 58.65
CA ASN A 1076 48.02 -26.04 58.81
C ASN A 1076 47.19 -26.71 59.92
N ASN A 1077 47.26 -28.04 60.05
CA ASN A 1077 46.52 -28.78 61.09
C ASN A 1077 46.90 -28.39 62.54
N SER A 1078 47.98 -27.64 62.77
CA SER A 1078 48.35 -27.06 64.07
C SER A 1078 47.86 -25.61 64.25
N GLY A 1079 46.97 -25.12 63.38
CA GLY A 1079 46.42 -23.76 63.41
C GLY A 1079 47.39 -22.66 62.96
N ARG A 1080 48.62 -22.99 62.59
CA ARG A 1080 49.62 -22.00 62.13
C ARG A 1080 49.37 -21.64 60.67
N THR A 1081 49.48 -20.35 60.35
CA THR A 1081 49.28 -19.84 59.00
C THR A 1081 50.42 -20.25 58.06
N ILE A 1082 50.09 -20.71 56.85
CA ILE A 1082 51.07 -21.20 55.87
C ILE A 1082 51.67 -20.06 55.01
N ALA A 1083 52.83 -20.27 54.40
CA ALA A 1083 53.54 -19.26 53.61
C ALA A 1083 52.88 -18.98 52.24
N SER A 1084 53.30 -17.89 51.58
CA SER A 1084 53.00 -17.66 50.16
C SER A 1084 53.67 -18.74 49.30
N GLY A 1085 53.00 -19.19 48.24
CA GLY A 1085 53.53 -20.22 47.34
C GLY A 1085 52.44 -21.05 46.65
N VAL A 1086 52.87 -22.06 45.89
CA VAL A 1086 51.96 -23.01 45.23
C VAL A 1086 51.79 -24.24 46.12
N TYR A 1087 50.54 -24.66 46.31
CA TYR A 1087 50.16 -25.85 47.06
C TYR A 1087 49.40 -26.82 46.17
N ILE A 1088 49.52 -28.11 46.45
CA ILE A 1088 48.85 -29.19 45.71
C ILE A 1088 47.78 -29.79 46.61
N TYR A 1089 46.54 -29.88 46.12
CA TYR A 1089 45.45 -30.54 46.84
C TYR A 1089 45.09 -31.88 46.19
N HIS A 1090 44.77 -32.86 47.01
CA HIS A 1090 44.19 -34.15 46.64
C HIS A 1090 42.83 -34.28 47.32
N ILE A 1091 41.80 -34.67 46.57
CA ILE A 1091 40.45 -34.89 47.10
C ILE A 1091 39.98 -36.28 46.73
N LYS A 1092 39.62 -37.09 47.73
CA LYS A 1092 39.02 -38.41 47.54
C LYS A 1092 37.53 -38.33 47.82
N THR A 1093 36.71 -38.63 46.81
CA THR A 1093 35.24 -38.58 46.88
C THR A 1093 34.66 -39.57 45.87
N GLY A 1094 33.56 -40.27 46.21
CA GLY A 1094 32.89 -41.19 45.26
C GLY A 1094 33.78 -42.28 44.64
N GLY A 1095 34.80 -42.76 45.36
CA GLY A 1095 35.80 -43.70 44.84
C GLY A 1095 36.84 -43.11 43.88
N LYS A 1096 36.73 -41.83 43.52
CA LYS A 1096 37.65 -41.10 42.62
C LYS A 1096 38.65 -40.25 43.43
N THR A 1097 39.81 -39.97 42.84
CA THR A 1097 40.80 -39.02 43.39
C THR A 1097 41.02 -37.86 42.42
N VAL A 1098 40.61 -36.65 42.81
CA VAL A 1098 40.86 -35.40 42.08
C VAL A 1098 42.14 -34.76 42.61
N LYS A 1099 42.95 -34.15 41.73
CA LYS A 1099 44.16 -33.42 42.10
C LYS A 1099 44.18 -32.04 41.44
N GLY A 1100 44.62 -31.03 42.16
CA GLY A 1100 44.77 -29.68 41.62
C GLY A 1100 45.84 -28.86 42.33
N LYS A 1101 46.07 -27.64 41.84
CA LYS A 1101 47.05 -26.69 42.37
C LYS A 1101 46.33 -25.40 42.79
N ILE A 1102 46.74 -24.81 43.92
CA ILE A 1102 46.28 -23.49 44.36
C ILE A 1102 47.50 -22.62 44.62
N ALA A 1103 47.48 -21.39 44.10
CA ALA A 1103 48.48 -20.37 44.45
C ALA A 1103 47.97 -19.53 45.62
N ILE A 1104 48.81 -19.35 46.64
CA ILE A 1104 48.56 -18.49 47.81
C ILE A 1104 49.52 -17.31 47.76
N GLU A 1105 48.94 -16.12 47.69
CA GLU A 1105 49.60 -14.82 47.74
C GLU A 1105 49.21 -14.15 49.07
N ARG A 1106 50.18 -13.66 49.84
CA ARG A 1106 49.93 -13.02 51.14
C ARG A 1106 50.17 -11.52 51.10
#